data_AF-A0A517VGE2-F1
#
_entry.id   AF-A0A517VGE2-F1
#
_cell.length_a   1.000
_cell.length_b   1.000
_cell.length_c   1.000
_cell.angle_alpha   90.00
_cell.angle_beta   90.00
_cell.angle_gamma   90.00
#
_symmetry.space_group_name_H-M   'P 1'
#
loop_
_entity.id
_entity.type
_entity.pdbx_description
1 polymer ?
#
loop_
_entity_poly.entity_id
_entity_poly.type
_entity_poly.pdbx_seq_one_letter_code
_entity_poly.pdbx_strand_id
1 'polypeptide(L)'
;MQVRWRSILILLVVVFAQPVFAAEVKAPVEAKTPEQLAVEGLRRFCTNLQTNKDGSVRLVRLSKPHVTLEALAQLEQFHQLDYLALVCPHIGDEALLHIRESTNLDTLMLSESAVGDSGLSCLQKLNKLERLYLDNTKVTDAGLQELSSLKQLKVLSLRNLNVTDQGMQALADLNNLEVLFLSGTKVSDTGLKLLAQLKQLKVLYLARTEVTGTELSSLNSLKSLEYLSLNRTKLEPVAVEALSSLIQLKGLEVQYTGLPSSSLQQLKKRLGKTNVFVGEKSVTSTAPALFAESDSTKMKAILPPIQERIAAGEKLIPDFQQHVIPLLGRLGCNSRNCHGSFQGRGGFQLSMFGYDFKQDHDNLLKRIDKEQPEKSLVLNKPTSEDEHEGGLRLPPGGWEQSLLREWIKAGAKSTTKTAPRFVRLDVTPQQVVFSEKGDTFSLNAIAVWSDGTREDVTCLTRFESKDDSVAEVTPEGTIHVKGPGDTYVISYYDNGIFSTQVILPVKKYEDNRYPDVPTPTKVDEHVVNKLRQLGIQPSVLCTDEEFLRRVSLDMTGTLPAPDEIREFLKDTTTEKRAQKIEELLERPAYVAWWSMKLSDLTGSNAGYLGATEMAQPVAGQWNAWIQRRVADNVGWDKIVSGIILGTSRLPGQTFEEFMAQQSEFTSIKDRADFTAMDNTMPHYWARGNMSVPSDKALAFGYTFLGMRLDCAQCHKHPFDEWSKQDFELFTEFFTRVKFGVPPDAAVLHEQTRNMLGVPVKLNTAALRRQSYLRIAAEGRSIPWREVYIEPAKTEKQVAKLLGGEEIDISESSDPRELLMQWMLNEPNHYFAKAFVNRIWAHYFNVGIINPPDDLNQANPPSNKALLDYLVNGFIKSGYDMKWLHRTIANSRTYQLSWRPHPTNRKDVRNFSHTVLRRLPAEVAIDAILQATASEKQLAKLATQTDRRKITQHPLSYQTRAIDFSLLVFGKPLRTTNCDCERQDEPTLLQSLYVRNDSEMLGHLTRSDSWLMELKGKSFTQAEQEKLVTEAYLRTLSRFPEKQELKESLQHLQKTEQIQEGLHDLMWVLLNTQEFITNH
;
A
#
# COMPACT_ATOMS: atom_id res chain seq x y z
N MET A 1 -15.33 -73.09 57.49
CA MET A 1 -14.31 -73.98 56.89
C MET A 1 -14.76 -74.30 55.48
N GLN A 2 -13.99 -74.15 54.40
CA GLN A 2 -12.69 -73.47 54.16
C GLN A 2 -12.70 -73.03 52.65
N VAL A 3 -12.53 -71.75 52.28
CA VAL A 3 -11.23 -71.01 52.08
C VAL A 3 -10.53 -71.45 50.77
N ARG A 4 -10.19 -70.61 49.76
CA ARG A 4 -10.19 -69.13 49.59
C ARG A 4 -10.14 -68.72 48.08
N TRP A 5 -10.81 -67.60 47.70
CA TRP A 5 -10.29 -66.33 47.08
C TRP A 5 -9.09 -66.37 46.07
N ARG A 6 -8.96 -65.58 44.97
CA ARG A 6 -9.46 -64.25 44.46
C ARG A 6 -9.83 -64.36 42.94
N SER A 7 -10.48 -63.43 42.20
CA SER A 7 -10.50 -61.94 42.10
C SER A 7 -11.86 -61.46 41.50
N ILE A 8 -12.58 -60.44 42.01
CA ILE A 8 -12.51 -58.97 41.69
C ILE A 8 -12.83 -58.68 40.20
N LEU A 9 -13.82 -57.85 39.78
CA LEU A 9 -14.94 -57.08 40.39
C LEU A 9 -15.80 -56.51 39.21
N ILE A 10 -17.14 -56.36 39.12
CA ILE A 10 -18.36 -56.54 39.97
C ILE A 10 -18.81 -55.33 40.84
N LEU A 11 -19.43 -54.31 40.22
CA LEU A 11 -20.42 -53.29 40.68
C LEU A 11 -20.62 -52.28 39.52
N LEU A 12 -21.74 -51.63 39.14
CA LEU A 12 -23.22 -51.72 39.32
C LEU A 12 -23.86 -51.57 37.90
N VAL A 13 -25.10 -51.92 37.51
CA VAL A 13 -26.40 -52.29 38.15
C VAL A 13 -27.40 -51.12 38.37
N VAL A 14 -28.56 -51.18 37.68
CA VAL A 14 -29.71 -50.20 37.59
C VAL A 14 -29.32 -48.81 37.01
N VAL A 15 -30.09 -48.09 36.17
CA VAL A 15 -31.55 -48.06 35.83
C VAL A 15 -31.75 -47.93 34.30
N PHE A 16 -33.02 -48.05 33.85
CA PHE A 16 -33.63 -47.71 32.54
C PHE A 16 -33.99 -48.87 31.61
N ALA A 17 -35.28 -49.22 31.65
CA ALA A 17 -36.03 -49.73 30.51
C ALA A 17 -37.09 -48.69 30.11
N GLN A 18 -37.24 -48.42 28.80
CA GLN A 18 -38.35 -47.71 28.14
C GLN A 18 -38.40 -48.19 26.66
N PRO A 19 -39.51 -47.99 25.92
CA PRO A 19 -39.93 -48.95 24.89
C PRO A 19 -39.54 -48.61 23.43
N VAL A 20 -39.80 -49.59 22.56
CA VAL A 20 -39.72 -49.51 21.09
C VAL A 20 -40.74 -48.52 20.53
N PHE A 21 -40.29 -47.64 19.63
CA PHE A 21 -41.15 -46.90 18.70
C PHE A 21 -41.09 -47.52 17.30
N ALA A 22 -42.23 -47.59 16.63
CA ALA A 22 -42.30 -47.99 15.22
C ALA A 22 -41.79 -46.83 14.33
N ALA A 23 -40.99 -47.15 13.33
CA ALA A 23 -40.52 -46.18 12.34
C ALA A 23 -41.58 -45.97 11.25
N GLU A 24 -41.92 -44.72 10.96
CA GLU A 24 -42.73 -44.38 9.79
C GLU A 24 -41.98 -44.71 8.49
N VAL A 25 -42.67 -45.34 7.55
CA VAL A 25 -42.16 -45.57 6.20
C VAL A 25 -42.13 -44.23 5.46
N LYS A 26 -40.94 -43.64 5.32
CA LYS A 26 -40.75 -42.47 4.45
C LYS A 26 -41.21 -42.80 3.03
N ALA A 27 -41.85 -41.82 2.39
CA ALA A 27 -42.21 -41.86 0.98
C ALA A 27 -41.00 -42.23 0.10
N PRO A 28 -41.21 -42.86 -1.08
CA PRO A 28 -40.12 -43.23 -1.97
C PRO A 28 -39.29 -41.99 -2.33
N VAL A 29 -37.97 -42.13 -2.26
CA VAL A 29 -37.04 -41.09 -2.74
C VAL A 29 -37.13 -41.06 -4.26
N GLU A 30 -37.75 -39.99 -4.80
CA GLU A 30 -37.74 -39.75 -6.24
C GLU A 30 -36.29 -39.64 -6.73
N ALA A 31 -35.99 -40.32 -7.85
CA ALA A 31 -34.66 -40.28 -8.43
C ALA A 31 -34.38 -38.87 -8.99
N LYS A 32 -33.30 -38.24 -8.50
CA LYS A 32 -32.92 -36.89 -8.95
C LYS A 32 -32.70 -36.87 -10.46
N THR A 33 -33.17 -35.81 -11.12
CA THR A 33 -32.92 -35.62 -12.55
C THR A 33 -31.43 -35.31 -12.81
N PRO A 34 -30.91 -35.54 -14.03
CA PRO A 34 -29.55 -35.12 -14.39
C PRO A 34 -29.30 -33.63 -14.13
N GLU A 35 -30.31 -32.78 -14.38
CA GLU A 35 -30.26 -31.35 -14.10
C GLU A 35 -30.12 -31.05 -12.59
N GLN A 36 -30.83 -31.78 -11.72
CA GLN A 36 -30.71 -31.63 -10.26
C GLN A 36 -29.32 -32.09 -9.76
N LEU A 37 -28.74 -33.13 -10.36
CA LEU A 37 -27.37 -33.57 -10.05
C LEU A 37 -26.33 -32.53 -10.52
N ALA A 38 -26.52 -31.93 -11.70
CA ALA A 38 -25.69 -30.83 -12.20
C ALA A 38 -25.76 -29.59 -11.30
N VAL A 39 -26.94 -29.24 -10.80
CA VAL A 39 -27.12 -28.18 -9.77
C VAL A 39 -26.29 -28.50 -8.53
N GLU A 40 -26.27 -29.74 -8.04
CA GLU A 40 -25.48 -30.11 -6.86
C GLU A 40 -23.96 -30.05 -7.13
N GLY A 41 -23.50 -30.48 -8.31
CA GLY A 41 -22.09 -30.37 -8.72
C GLY A 41 -21.60 -28.91 -8.83
N LEU A 42 -22.46 -28.01 -9.34
CA LEU A 42 -22.13 -26.59 -9.51
C LEU A 42 -22.42 -25.70 -8.29
N ARG A 43 -23.26 -26.12 -7.35
CA ARG A 43 -23.71 -25.29 -6.21
C ARG A 43 -22.58 -24.66 -5.41
N ARG A 44 -21.46 -25.36 -5.21
CA ARG A 44 -20.28 -24.83 -4.49
C ARG A 44 -19.56 -23.71 -5.26
N PHE A 45 -19.64 -23.70 -6.59
CA PHE A 45 -18.98 -22.75 -7.48
C PHE A 45 -19.84 -21.53 -7.81
N CYS A 46 -21.17 -21.68 -7.79
CA CYS A 46 -22.11 -20.60 -8.06
C CYS A 46 -22.02 -19.46 -7.03
N THR A 47 -22.15 -18.22 -7.50
CA THR A 47 -22.50 -17.05 -6.67
C THR A 47 -23.98 -16.66 -6.83
N ASN A 48 -24.61 -17.05 -7.94
CA ASN A 48 -26.07 -17.02 -8.13
C ASN A 48 -26.48 -18.19 -9.02
N LEU A 49 -27.63 -18.81 -8.72
CA LEU A 49 -28.28 -19.82 -9.56
C LEU A 49 -29.79 -19.69 -9.35
N GLN A 50 -30.57 -19.61 -10.43
CA GLN A 50 -32.03 -19.45 -10.36
C GLN A 50 -32.73 -20.42 -11.30
N THR A 51 -33.89 -20.92 -10.85
CA THR A 51 -34.74 -21.85 -11.59
C THR A 51 -36.04 -21.18 -12.03
N ASN A 52 -36.62 -21.71 -13.10
CA ASN A 52 -38.00 -21.45 -13.51
C ASN A 52 -39.01 -22.05 -12.52
N LYS A 53 -40.30 -21.76 -12.72
CA LYS A 53 -41.40 -22.28 -11.90
C LYS A 53 -41.61 -23.80 -12.03
N ASP A 54 -41.07 -24.41 -13.08
CA ASP A 54 -41.06 -25.86 -13.32
C ASP A 54 -39.83 -26.57 -12.72
N GLY A 55 -38.88 -25.81 -12.16
CA GLY A 55 -37.64 -26.32 -11.57
C GLY A 55 -36.43 -26.34 -12.51
N SER A 56 -36.59 -26.10 -13.81
CA SER A 56 -35.47 -26.02 -14.76
C SER A 56 -34.54 -24.82 -14.47
N VAL A 57 -33.24 -24.95 -14.72
CA VAL A 57 -32.25 -23.90 -14.44
C VAL A 57 -32.25 -22.86 -15.56
N ARG A 58 -32.47 -21.60 -15.19
CA ARG A 58 -32.51 -20.47 -16.12
C ARG A 58 -31.30 -19.53 -16.02
N LEU A 59 -30.77 -19.32 -14.82
CA LEU A 59 -29.64 -18.41 -14.59
C LEU A 59 -28.54 -19.13 -13.82
N VAL A 60 -27.30 -18.99 -14.29
CA VAL A 60 -26.08 -19.43 -13.58
C VAL A 60 -25.04 -18.33 -13.60
N ARG A 61 -24.43 -18.05 -12.46
CA ARG A 61 -23.28 -17.15 -12.34
C ARG A 61 -22.16 -17.81 -11.57
N LEU A 62 -21.03 -18.00 -12.24
CA LEU A 62 -19.78 -18.49 -11.71
C LEU A 62 -18.78 -17.33 -11.69
N SER A 63 -18.34 -16.93 -10.50
CA SER A 63 -17.32 -15.88 -10.33
C SER A 63 -16.49 -16.11 -9.06
N LYS A 64 -16.06 -17.36 -8.85
CA LYS A 64 -15.18 -17.77 -7.74
C LYS A 64 -13.82 -18.21 -8.31
N PRO A 65 -12.69 -17.98 -7.62
CA PRO A 65 -11.36 -18.25 -8.17
C PRO A 65 -11.01 -19.75 -8.35
N HIS A 66 -11.87 -20.67 -7.93
CA HIS A 66 -11.59 -22.12 -7.92
C HIS A 66 -12.56 -22.95 -8.77
N VAL A 67 -13.27 -22.36 -9.74
CA VAL A 67 -14.12 -23.12 -10.68
C VAL A 67 -13.24 -24.07 -11.51
N THR A 68 -13.52 -25.38 -11.46
CA THR A 68 -12.78 -26.36 -12.27
C THR A 68 -13.47 -26.61 -13.60
N LEU A 69 -12.70 -27.01 -14.62
CA LEU A 69 -13.24 -27.36 -15.95
C LEU A 69 -14.25 -28.53 -15.87
N GLU A 70 -13.98 -29.52 -15.02
CA GLU A 70 -14.89 -30.63 -14.72
C GLU A 70 -16.27 -30.17 -14.20
N ALA A 71 -16.31 -29.03 -13.51
CA ALA A 71 -17.56 -28.43 -13.04
C ALA A 71 -18.33 -27.71 -14.16
N LEU A 72 -17.63 -27.18 -15.18
CA LEU A 72 -18.26 -26.53 -16.32
C LEU A 72 -18.99 -27.53 -17.24
N ALA A 73 -18.54 -28.79 -17.31
CA ALA A 73 -19.27 -29.86 -18.00
C ALA A 73 -20.71 -30.07 -17.49
N GLN A 74 -21.02 -29.65 -16.25
CA GLN A 74 -22.39 -29.71 -15.70
C GLN A 74 -23.35 -28.72 -16.40
N LEU A 75 -22.84 -27.67 -17.06
CA LEU A 75 -23.65 -26.69 -17.80
C LEU A 75 -24.42 -27.32 -18.97
N GLU A 76 -23.91 -28.43 -19.53
CA GLU A 76 -24.54 -29.17 -20.63
C GLU A 76 -25.95 -29.69 -20.28
N GLN A 77 -26.27 -29.82 -18.99
CA GLN A 77 -27.59 -30.29 -18.51
C GLN A 77 -28.63 -29.15 -18.40
N PHE A 78 -28.23 -27.88 -18.46
CA PHE A 78 -29.13 -26.73 -18.27
C PHE A 78 -29.77 -26.28 -19.58
N HIS A 79 -30.72 -27.08 -20.08
CA HIS A 79 -31.34 -26.85 -21.39
C HIS A 79 -32.24 -25.59 -21.46
N GLN A 80 -32.65 -25.02 -20.33
CA GLN A 80 -33.47 -23.79 -20.26
C GLN A 80 -32.67 -22.55 -19.81
N LEU A 81 -31.33 -22.60 -19.87
CA LEU A 81 -30.45 -21.52 -19.44
C LEU A 81 -30.63 -20.27 -20.34
N ASP A 82 -31.15 -19.18 -19.78
CA ASP A 82 -31.29 -17.86 -20.41
C ASP A 82 -30.14 -16.90 -20.06
N TYR A 83 -29.50 -17.07 -18.90
CA TYR A 83 -28.40 -16.23 -18.45
C TYR A 83 -27.21 -17.05 -17.94
N LEU A 84 -26.02 -16.76 -18.46
CA LEU A 84 -24.75 -17.30 -17.96
C LEU A 84 -23.72 -16.19 -17.74
N ALA A 85 -23.01 -16.28 -16.62
CA ALA A 85 -21.82 -15.49 -16.36
C ALA A 85 -20.66 -16.37 -15.88
N LEU A 86 -19.52 -16.29 -16.56
CA LEU A 86 -18.25 -16.96 -16.26
C LEU A 86 -17.16 -15.88 -16.06
N VAL A 87 -17.12 -15.29 -14.87
CA VAL A 87 -16.21 -14.18 -14.51
C VAL A 87 -15.06 -14.75 -13.68
N CYS A 88 -14.15 -15.45 -14.36
CA CYS A 88 -13.09 -16.25 -13.76
C CYS A 88 -11.78 -16.13 -14.56
N PRO A 89 -10.73 -15.45 -14.05
CA PRO A 89 -9.51 -15.13 -14.80
C PRO A 89 -8.70 -16.32 -15.34
N HIS A 90 -8.92 -17.52 -14.82
CA HIS A 90 -8.22 -18.75 -15.21
C HIS A 90 -8.98 -19.61 -16.24
N ILE A 91 -10.20 -19.22 -16.62
CA ILE A 91 -11.07 -19.99 -17.53
C ILE A 91 -10.90 -19.50 -18.97
N GLY A 92 -10.49 -20.40 -19.88
CA GLY A 92 -10.23 -20.13 -21.28
C GLY A 92 -11.31 -20.63 -22.25
N ASP A 93 -10.92 -20.77 -23.52
CA ASP A 93 -11.78 -21.18 -24.65
C ASP A 93 -12.50 -22.51 -24.41
N GLU A 94 -11.85 -23.42 -23.68
CA GLU A 94 -12.36 -24.76 -23.37
C GLU A 94 -13.70 -24.75 -22.64
N ALA A 95 -14.01 -23.70 -21.88
CA ALA A 95 -15.31 -23.53 -21.22
C ALA A 95 -16.48 -23.38 -22.19
N LEU A 96 -16.26 -22.78 -23.35
CA LEU A 96 -17.33 -22.47 -24.30
C LEU A 96 -17.80 -23.71 -25.07
N LEU A 97 -17.02 -24.79 -25.05
CA LEU A 97 -17.42 -26.11 -25.58
C LEU A 97 -18.68 -26.64 -24.89
N HIS A 98 -18.81 -26.43 -23.57
CA HIS A 98 -19.91 -26.95 -22.74
C HIS A 98 -21.23 -26.16 -22.89
N ILE A 99 -21.23 -25.03 -23.59
CA ILE A 99 -22.42 -24.17 -23.77
C ILE A 99 -22.82 -23.98 -25.24
N ARG A 100 -22.09 -24.59 -26.18
CA ARG A 100 -22.32 -24.43 -27.63
C ARG A 100 -23.70 -24.89 -28.12
N GLU A 101 -24.41 -25.72 -27.36
CA GLU A 101 -25.77 -26.18 -27.66
C GLU A 101 -26.85 -25.47 -26.81
N SER A 102 -26.47 -24.53 -25.94
CA SER A 102 -27.36 -23.79 -25.02
C SER A 102 -28.19 -22.71 -25.73
N THR A 103 -28.89 -23.09 -26.80
CA THR A 103 -29.65 -22.21 -27.74
C THR A 103 -30.80 -21.39 -27.13
N ASN A 104 -31.02 -21.48 -25.81
CA ASN A 104 -31.94 -20.62 -25.07
C ASN A 104 -31.28 -19.36 -24.47
N LEU A 105 -29.95 -19.27 -24.50
CA LEU A 105 -29.18 -18.22 -23.84
C LEU A 105 -29.42 -16.82 -24.46
N ASP A 106 -29.93 -15.88 -23.66
CA ASP A 106 -30.07 -14.45 -24.02
C ASP A 106 -28.86 -13.61 -23.56
N THR A 107 -28.23 -14.00 -22.45
CA THR A 107 -27.07 -13.28 -21.86
C THR A 107 -25.88 -14.18 -21.60
N LEU A 108 -24.71 -13.72 -22.05
CA LEU A 108 -23.42 -14.33 -21.78
C LEU A 108 -22.39 -13.28 -21.31
N MET A 109 -21.96 -13.38 -20.06
CA MET A 109 -20.85 -12.59 -19.52
C MET A 109 -19.59 -13.45 -19.40
N LEU A 110 -18.52 -13.08 -20.10
CA LEU A 110 -17.20 -13.72 -20.06
C LEU A 110 -16.10 -12.73 -19.67
N SER A 111 -16.48 -11.56 -19.14
CA SER A 111 -15.54 -10.50 -18.78
C SER A 111 -14.63 -10.94 -17.63
N GLU A 112 -13.39 -10.45 -17.60
CA GLU A 112 -12.33 -10.92 -16.68
C GLU A 112 -12.05 -12.44 -16.78
N SER A 113 -12.11 -13.03 -17.98
CA SER A 113 -11.75 -14.43 -18.24
C SER A 113 -10.61 -14.57 -19.25
N ALA A 114 -9.99 -15.76 -19.30
CA ALA A 114 -8.88 -16.08 -20.18
C ALA A 114 -9.29 -16.50 -21.61
N VAL A 115 -10.58 -16.43 -21.95
CA VAL A 115 -11.15 -16.69 -23.29
C VAL A 115 -10.49 -15.80 -24.34
N GLY A 116 -10.24 -16.37 -25.52
CA GLY A 116 -9.71 -15.72 -26.71
C GLY A 116 -10.51 -16.06 -27.97
N ASP A 117 -9.84 -16.00 -29.12
CA ASP A 117 -10.50 -16.04 -30.43
C ASP A 117 -11.15 -17.39 -30.75
N SER A 118 -10.46 -18.51 -30.44
CA SER A 118 -10.94 -19.87 -30.76
C SER A 118 -12.23 -20.22 -30.01
N GLY A 119 -12.41 -19.72 -28.79
CA GLY A 119 -13.60 -19.96 -27.98
C GLY A 119 -14.86 -19.35 -28.58
N LEU A 120 -14.77 -18.21 -29.28
CA LEU A 120 -15.93 -17.53 -29.85
C LEU A 120 -16.61 -18.33 -30.98
N SER A 121 -15.88 -19.22 -31.66
CA SER A 121 -16.44 -20.14 -32.66
C SER A 121 -17.52 -21.07 -32.07
N CYS A 122 -17.45 -21.38 -30.76
CA CYS A 122 -18.47 -22.16 -30.06
C CYS A 122 -19.81 -21.43 -29.94
N LEU A 123 -19.84 -20.10 -30.08
CA LEU A 123 -21.04 -19.29 -29.87
C LEU A 123 -21.97 -19.26 -31.10
N GLN A 124 -21.50 -19.61 -32.30
CA GLN A 124 -22.24 -19.44 -33.57
C GLN A 124 -23.68 -19.98 -33.57
N LYS A 125 -23.97 -21.01 -32.77
CA LYS A 125 -25.31 -21.64 -32.64
C LYS A 125 -26.28 -20.85 -31.74
N LEU A 126 -25.79 -19.93 -30.90
CA LEU A 126 -26.56 -19.24 -29.86
C LEU A 126 -27.40 -18.10 -30.45
N ASN A 127 -28.29 -18.45 -31.37
CA ASN A 127 -29.08 -17.53 -32.20
C ASN A 127 -30.14 -16.70 -31.45
N LYS A 128 -30.26 -16.86 -30.13
CA LYS A 128 -31.07 -16.01 -29.23
C LYS A 128 -30.24 -15.02 -28.40
N LEU A 129 -28.90 -15.06 -28.49
CA LEU A 129 -28.04 -14.25 -27.65
C LEU A 129 -28.22 -12.76 -27.97
N GLU A 130 -28.76 -12.01 -27.02
CA GLU A 130 -29.00 -10.57 -27.13
C GLU A 130 -27.90 -9.74 -26.45
N ARG A 131 -27.21 -10.30 -25.44
CA ARG A 131 -26.27 -9.58 -24.58
C ARG A 131 -24.97 -10.36 -24.38
N LEU A 132 -23.84 -9.82 -24.87
CA LEU A 132 -22.51 -10.44 -24.79
C LEU A 132 -21.47 -9.47 -24.20
N TYR A 133 -20.74 -9.90 -23.16
CA TYR A 133 -19.74 -9.07 -22.48
C TYR A 133 -18.38 -9.77 -22.43
N LEU A 134 -17.40 -9.24 -23.15
CA LEU A 134 -16.05 -9.80 -23.36
C LEU A 134 -14.93 -8.89 -22.80
N ASP A 135 -15.26 -7.98 -21.87
CA ASP A 135 -14.29 -7.00 -21.35
C ASP A 135 -13.07 -7.68 -20.68
N ASN A 136 -11.87 -7.14 -20.91
CA ASN A 136 -10.60 -7.65 -20.36
C ASN A 136 -10.28 -9.14 -20.69
N THR A 137 -10.88 -9.70 -21.76
CA THR A 137 -10.53 -11.03 -22.30
C THR A 137 -9.33 -10.97 -23.26
N LYS A 138 -8.96 -12.11 -23.87
CA LYS A 138 -7.88 -12.23 -24.87
C LYS A 138 -8.37 -12.14 -26.32
N VAL A 139 -9.64 -11.77 -26.55
CA VAL A 139 -10.25 -11.67 -27.88
C VAL A 139 -9.61 -10.55 -28.71
N THR A 140 -9.43 -10.81 -30.01
CA THR A 140 -8.88 -9.91 -31.03
C THR A 140 -9.81 -9.78 -32.24
N ASP A 141 -9.37 -9.07 -33.28
CA ASP A 141 -10.11 -8.93 -34.55
C ASP A 141 -10.44 -10.26 -35.25
N ALA A 142 -9.71 -11.34 -34.93
CA ALA A 142 -9.96 -12.67 -35.46
C ALA A 142 -11.23 -13.29 -34.85
N GLY A 143 -11.35 -13.31 -33.52
CA GLY A 143 -12.51 -13.87 -32.82
C GLY A 143 -13.81 -13.09 -33.08
N LEU A 144 -13.72 -11.80 -33.39
CA LEU A 144 -14.90 -11.02 -33.76
C LEU A 144 -15.56 -11.48 -35.08
N GLN A 145 -14.83 -12.14 -35.98
CA GLN A 145 -15.40 -12.71 -37.22
C GLN A 145 -16.47 -13.77 -36.91
N GLU A 146 -16.25 -14.58 -35.87
CA GLU A 146 -17.17 -15.64 -35.41
C GLU A 146 -18.53 -15.10 -34.96
N LEU A 147 -18.55 -13.87 -34.44
CA LEU A 147 -19.77 -13.22 -33.93
C LEU A 147 -20.71 -12.74 -35.03
N SER A 148 -20.28 -12.69 -36.30
CA SER A 148 -21.08 -12.21 -37.45
C SER A 148 -22.40 -12.99 -37.68
N SER A 149 -22.48 -14.21 -37.15
CA SER A 149 -23.68 -15.06 -37.14
C SER A 149 -24.75 -14.61 -36.13
N LEU A 150 -24.37 -13.89 -35.07
CA LEU A 150 -25.20 -13.59 -33.89
C LEU A 150 -26.09 -12.36 -34.10
N LYS A 151 -26.90 -12.37 -35.17
CA LYS A 151 -27.67 -11.22 -35.65
C LYS A 151 -28.82 -10.76 -34.70
N GLN A 152 -29.00 -11.39 -33.53
CA GLN A 152 -29.90 -10.92 -32.46
C GLN A 152 -29.20 -10.09 -31.36
N LEU A 153 -27.87 -9.94 -31.40
CA LEU A 153 -27.14 -9.14 -30.42
C LEU A 153 -27.63 -7.69 -30.40
N LYS A 154 -28.05 -7.23 -29.21
CA LYS A 154 -28.45 -5.86 -28.88
C LYS A 154 -27.42 -5.15 -28.02
N VAL A 155 -26.67 -5.89 -27.19
CA VAL A 155 -25.61 -5.35 -26.32
C VAL A 155 -24.33 -6.14 -26.55
N LEU A 156 -23.24 -5.43 -26.88
CA LEU A 156 -21.90 -6.00 -27.02
C LEU A 156 -20.88 -5.14 -26.29
N SER A 157 -20.09 -5.75 -25.40
CA SER A 157 -19.03 -5.08 -24.64
C SER A 157 -17.67 -5.71 -24.91
N LEU A 158 -16.72 -4.88 -25.38
CA LEU A 158 -15.39 -5.23 -25.88
C LEU A 158 -14.30 -4.35 -25.22
N ARG A 159 -14.49 -3.96 -23.96
CA ARG A 159 -13.64 -2.95 -23.30
C ARG A 159 -12.23 -3.48 -23.04
N ASN A 160 -11.24 -2.61 -23.29
CA ASN A 160 -9.80 -2.84 -23.15
C ASN A 160 -9.21 -3.99 -24.00
N LEU A 161 -9.90 -4.43 -25.06
CA LEU A 161 -9.41 -5.49 -25.94
C LEU A 161 -8.43 -4.98 -27.00
N ASN A 162 -7.56 -5.88 -27.48
CA ASN A 162 -6.68 -5.62 -28.63
C ASN A 162 -7.44 -5.81 -29.96
N VAL A 163 -8.51 -5.02 -30.10
CA VAL A 163 -9.40 -4.94 -31.27
C VAL A 163 -9.12 -3.64 -32.01
N THR A 164 -9.15 -3.68 -33.34
CA THR A 164 -8.87 -2.58 -34.27
C THR A 164 -10.05 -2.34 -35.21
N ASP A 165 -9.86 -1.49 -36.22
CA ASP A 165 -10.83 -1.27 -37.30
C ASP A 165 -11.17 -2.56 -38.10
N GLN A 166 -10.26 -3.54 -38.15
CA GLN A 166 -10.51 -4.82 -38.83
C GLN A 166 -11.63 -5.62 -38.15
N GLY A 167 -11.68 -5.62 -36.81
CA GLY A 167 -12.75 -6.25 -36.05
C GLY A 167 -14.10 -5.56 -36.26
N MET A 168 -14.12 -4.24 -36.50
CA MET A 168 -15.36 -3.49 -36.75
C MET A 168 -16.04 -3.91 -38.06
N GLN A 169 -15.29 -4.45 -39.02
CA GLN A 169 -15.86 -5.01 -40.25
C GLN A 169 -16.75 -6.24 -39.97
N ALA A 170 -16.39 -7.09 -39.00
CA ALA A 170 -17.22 -8.24 -38.61
C ALA A 170 -18.52 -7.83 -37.90
N LEU A 171 -18.48 -6.74 -37.14
CA LEU A 171 -19.62 -6.25 -36.39
C LEU A 171 -20.65 -5.50 -37.26
N ALA A 172 -20.26 -5.00 -38.43
CA ALA A 172 -21.10 -4.15 -39.28
C ALA A 172 -22.44 -4.79 -39.71
N ASP A 173 -22.49 -6.13 -39.77
CA ASP A 173 -23.67 -6.91 -40.14
C ASP A 173 -24.66 -7.14 -38.97
N LEU A 174 -24.28 -6.79 -37.73
CA LEU A 174 -25.09 -6.96 -36.51
C LEU A 174 -26.15 -5.86 -36.36
N ASN A 175 -27.02 -5.76 -37.37
CA ASN A 175 -27.95 -4.64 -37.57
C ASN A 175 -28.94 -4.37 -36.42
N ASN A 176 -29.10 -5.30 -35.48
CA ASN A 176 -29.94 -5.16 -34.27
C ASN A 176 -29.20 -4.56 -33.06
N LEU A 177 -27.90 -4.28 -33.16
CA LEU A 177 -27.08 -3.82 -32.05
C LEU A 177 -27.51 -2.42 -31.58
N GLU A 178 -27.93 -2.31 -30.32
CA GLU A 178 -28.40 -1.07 -29.68
C GLU A 178 -27.33 -0.41 -28.80
N VAL A 179 -26.43 -1.21 -28.21
CA VAL A 179 -25.41 -0.77 -27.25
C VAL A 179 -24.07 -1.41 -27.58
N LEU A 180 -23.03 -0.59 -27.79
CA LEU A 180 -21.67 -1.04 -28.09
C LEU A 180 -20.64 -0.33 -27.21
N PHE A 181 -19.86 -1.10 -26.44
CA PHE A 181 -18.75 -0.59 -25.66
C PHE A 181 -17.41 -1.02 -26.25
N LEU A 182 -16.64 -0.04 -26.75
CA LEU A 182 -15.31 -0.19 -27.36
C LEU A 182 -14.22 0.56 -26.57
N SER A 183 -14.53 1.02 -25.36
CA SER A 183 -13.60 1.83 -24.56
C SER A 183 -12.27 1.10 -24.32
N GLY A 184 -11.15 1.73 -24.64
CA GLY A 184 -9.80 1.15 -24.50
C GLY A 184 -9.36 0.23 -25.64
N THR A 185 -10.10 0.15 -26.75
CA THR A 185 -9.68 -0.54 -27.98
C THR A 185 -8.90 0.37 -28.94
N LYS A 186 -8.32 -0.17 -29.99
CA LYS A 186 -7.56 0.54 -31.05
C LYS A 186 -8.43 0.90 -32.26
N VAL A 187 -9.73 1.16 -32.05
CA VAL A 187 -10.63 1.60 -33.11
C VAL A 187 -10.36 3.07 -33.44
N SER A 188 -10.25 3.40 -34.73
CA SER A 188 -10.03 4.74 -35.28
C SER A 188 -11.28 5.27 -35.98
N ASP A 189 -11.16 6.43 -36.64
CA ASP A 189 -12.17 6.95 -37.57
C ASP A 189 -12.54 5.96 -38.69
N THR A 190 -11.64 5.06 -39.09
CA THR A 190 -11.92 4.05 -40.13
C THR A 190 -12.94 3.02 -39.65
N GLY A 191 -12.75 2.45 -38.45
CA GLY A 191 -13.72 1.54 -37.84
C GLY A 191 -15.01 2.24 -37.45
N LEU A 192 -14.94 3.50 -37.02
CA LEU A 192 -16.12 4.34 -36.76
C LEU A 192 -17.03 4.47 -38.00
N LYS A 193 -16.42 4.64 -39.17
CA LYS A 193 -17.12 4.70 -40.48
C LYS A 193 -17.79 3.38 -40.85
N LEU A 194 -17.25 2.23 -40.42
CA LEU A 194 -17.88 0.91 -40.58
C LEU A 194 -19.09 0.76 -39.64
N LEU A 195 -18.95 1.15 -38.37
CA LEU A 195 -20.02 1.12 -37.36
C LEU A 195 -21.21 2.02 -37.70
N ALA A 196 -21.02 3.03 -38.55
CA ALA A 196 -22.10 3.87 -39.08
C ALA A 196 -23.17 3.08 -39.86
N GLN A 197 -22.98 1.81 -40.17
CA GLN A 197 -24.02 0.93 -40.76
C GLN A 197 -25.08 0.48 -39.74
N LEU A 198 -24.77 0.44 -38.44
CA LEU A 198 -25.60 -0.15 -37.38
C LEU A 198 -26.82 0.71 -36.98
N LYS A 199 -27.88 0.72 -37.81
CA LYS A 199 -28.97 1.70 -37.71
C LYS A 199 -29.78 1.67 -36.40
N GLN A 200 -29.74 0.58 -35.64
CA GLN A 200 -30.40 0.49 -34.33
C GLN A 200 -29.55 0.99 -33.15
N LEU A 201 -28.29 1.38 -33.38
CA LEU A 201 -27.36 1.75 -32.30
C LEU A 201 -27.84 3.02 -31.58
N LYS A 202 -28.11 2.89 -30.27
CA LYS A 202 -28.56 3.93 -29.34
C LYS A 202 -27.44 4.45 -28.45
N VAL A 203 -26.48 3.59 -28.11
CA VAL A 203 -25.40 3.90 -27.15
C VAL A 203 -24.06 3.41 -27.68
N LEU A 204 -23.09 4.32 -27.81
CA LEU A 204 -21.74 4.03 -28.29
C LEU A 204 -20.67 4.60 -27.35
N TYR A 205 -19.86 3.74 -26.74
CA TYR A 205 -18.74 4.14 -25.90
C TYR A 205 -17.40 3.87 -26.61
N LEU A 206 -16.66 4.94 -26.89
CA LEU A 206 -15.36 4.97 -27.58
C LEU A 206 -14.29 5.65 -26.71
N ALA A 207 -14.44 5.61 -25.38
CA ALA A 207 -13.52 6.28 -24.48
C ALA A 207 -12.11 5.65 -24.53
N ARG A 208 -11.04 6.44 -24.64
CA ARG A 208 -9.64 5.99 -24.80
C ARG A 208 -9.37 5.19 -26.09
N THR A 209 -10.12 5.42 -27.17
CA THR A 209 -9.84 4.85 -28.50
C THR A 209 -8.98 5.79 -29.37
N GLU A 210 -8.62 5.36 -30.57
CA GLU A 210 -7.77 6.12 -31.52
C GLU A 210 -8.56 7.05 -32.46
N VAL A 211 -9.85 7.29 -32.16
CA VAL A 211 -10.69 8.25 -32.89
C VAL A 211 -10.14 9.68 -32.76
N THR A 212 -9.93 10.31 -33.92
CA THR A 212 -9.54 11.72 -34.14
C THR A 212 -10.74 12.60 -34.51
N GLY A 213 -11.82 12.00 -35.00
CA GLY A 213 -13.09 12.67 -35.27
C GLY A 213 -13.22 13.24 -36.69
N THR A 214 -12.34 12.86 -37.61
CA THR A 214 -12.42 13.18 -39.04
C THR A 214 -13.64 12.54 -39.72
N GLU A 215 -14.05 11.34 -39.30
CA GLU A 215 -15.19 10.58 -39.85
C GLU A 215 -16.42 10.58 -38.92
N LEU A 216 -16.42 11.35 -37.81
CA LEU A 216 -17.56 11.48 -36.89
C LEU A 216 -18.87 11.91 -37.59
N SER A 217 -18.77 12.59 -38.73
CA SER A 217 -19.91 12.98 -39.55
C SER A 217 -20.69 11.78 -40.13
N SER A 218 -20.08 10.59 -40.24
CA SER A 218 -20.74 9.35 -40.66
C SER A 218 -21.85 8.89 -39.69
N LEU A 219 -21.71 9.22 -38.40
CA LEU A 219 -22.70 8.92 -37.35
C LEU A 219 -24.01 9.69 -37.53
N ASN A 220 -24.07 10.71 -38.39
CA ASN A 220 -25.34 11.34 -38.78
C ASN A 220 -26.32 10.37 -39.43
N SER A 221 -25.84 9.23 -39.94
CA SER A 221 -26.67 8.16 -40.48
C SER A 221 -27.24 7.20 -39.42
N LEU A 222 -26.84 7.34 -38.14
CA LEU A 222 -27.37 6.61 -37.00
C LEU A 222 -28.47 7.44 -36.31
N LYS A 223 -29.70 7.32 -36.82
CA LYS A 223 -30.84 8.13 -36.33
C LYS A 223 -31.33 7.73 -34.93
N SER A 224 -31.01 6.52 -34.48
CA SER A 224 -31.32 6.00 -33.15
C SER A 224 -30.31 6.38 -32.07
N LEU A 225 -29.16 6.98 -32.44
CA LEU A 225 -28.04 7.22 -31.51
C LEU A 225 -28.39 8.30 -30.48
N GLU A 226 -28.61 7.90 -29.24
CA GLU A 226 -28.98 8.79 -28.14
C GLU A 226 -27.80 9.17 -27.24
N TYR A 227 -26.76 8.33 -27.18
CA TYR A 227 -25.61 8.52 -26.29
C TYR A 227 -24.29 8.16 -26.96
N LEU A 228 -23.31 9.07 -26.86
CA LEU A 228 -21.96 8.91 -27.41
C LEU A 228 -20.91 9.33 -26.37
N SER A 229 -19.96 8.45 -26.05
CA SER A 229 -18.81 8.79 -25.19
C SER A 229 -17.50 8.71 -25.97
N LEU A 230 -16.76 9.81 -26.01
CA LEU A 230 -15.46 9.98 -26.65
C LEU A 230 -14.38 10.37 -25.62
N ASN A 231 -14.61 10.13 -24.33
CA ASN A 231 -13.71 10.56 -23.25
C ASN A 231 -12.27 10.05 -23.45
N ARG A 232 -11.26 10.93 -23.37
CA ARG A 232 -9.83 10.62 -23.56
C ARG A 232 -9.45 10.07 -24.96
N THR A 233 -10.23 10.38 -26.00
CA THR A 233 -9.79 10.26 -27.41
C THR A 233 -8.92 11.47 -27.82
N LYS A 234 -8.45 11.56 -29.07
CA LYS A 234 -7.59 12.65 -29.57
C LYS A 234 -8.32 13.49 -30.63
N LEU A 235 -9.45 14.09 -30.25
CA LEU A 235 -10.31 14.82 -31.20
C LEU A 235 -9.63 16.07 -31.76
N GLU A 236 -9.56 16.14 -33.08
CA GLU A 236 -9.12 17.31 -33.83
C GLU A 236 -10.23 18.39 -33.90
N PRO A 237 -9.89 19.66 -34.16
CA PRO A 237 -10.88 20.74 -34.25
C PRO A 237 -12.03 20.51 -35.24
N VAL A 238 -11.82 19.70 -36.29
CA VAL A 238 -12.87 19.30 -37.25
C VAL A 238 -14.02 18.52 -36.60
N ALA A 239 -13.75 17.78 -35.52
CA ALA A 239 -14.74 17.03 -34.77
C ALA A 239 -15.85 17.91 -34.20
N VAL A 240 -15.59 19.21 -33.96
CA VAL A 240 -16.55 20.16 -33.38
C VAL A 240 -17.74 20.39 -34.30
N GLU A 241 -17.51 20.52 -35.61
CA GLU A 241 -18.58 20.68 -36.61
C GLU A 241 -19.32 19.36 -36.82
N ALA A 242 -18.60 18.23 -36.88
CA ALA A 242 -19.21 16.90 -36.98
C ALA A 242 -20.13 16.60 -35.78
N LEU A 243 -19.66 16.75 -34.55
CA LEU A 243 -20.45 16.55 -33.34
C LEU A 243 -21.62 17.55 -33.24
N SER A 244 -21.45 18.79 -33.71
CA SER A 244 -22.54 19.79 -33.75
C SER A 244 -23.72 19.36 -34.63
N SER A 245 -23.51 18.47 -35.59
CA SER A 245 -24.59 17.96 -36.47
C SER A 245 -25.40 16.80 -35.87
N LEU A 246 -24.89 16.13 -34.82
CA LEU A 246 -25.53 14.99 -34.14
C LEU A 246 -26.64 15.43 -33.16
N ILE A 247 -27.58 16.23 -33.65
CA ILE A 247 -28.67 16.85 -32.86
C ILE A 247 -29.66 15.85 -32.24
N GLN A 248 -29.58 14.56 -32.58
CA GLN A 248 -30.37 13.49 -31.97
C GLN A 248 -29.85 13.03 -30.60
N LEU A 249 -28.60 13.36 -30.24
CA LEU A 249 -27.98 12.93 -28.98
C LEU A 249 -28.69 13.53 -27.76
N LYS A 250 -29.02 12.69 -26.78
CA LYS A 250 -29.44 13.05 -25.43
C LYS A 250 -28.26 13.21 -24.47
N GLY A 251 -27.16 12.48 -24.70
CA GLY A 251 -25.91 12.60 -23.95
C GLY A 251 -24.67 12.52 -24.86
N LEU A 252 -23.67 13.34 -24.55
CA LEU A 252 -22.39 13.37 -25.27
C LEU A 252 -21.25 13.60 -24.28
N GLU A 253 -20.34 12.65 -24.12
CA GLU A 253 -19.14 12.83 -23.29
C GLU A 253 -17.91 13.13 -24.16
N VAL A 254 -17.22 14.23 -23.87
CA VAL A 254 -16.05 14.72 -24.60
C VAL A 254 -14.94 15.21 -23.67
N GLN A 255 -14.85 14.62 -22.47
CA GLN A 255 -13.84 14.96 -21.46
C GLN A 255 -12.44 14.54 -21.93
N TYR A 256 -11.44 15.40 -21.73
CA TYR A 256 -10.03 15.10 -22.02
C TYR A 256 -9.74 14.72 -23.49
N THR A 257 -10.54 15.24 -24.43
CA THR A 257 -10.49 14.93 -25.86
C THR A 257 -9.40 15.68 -26.64
N GLY A 258 -8.65 16.58 -26.00
CA GLY A 258 -7.68 17.46 -26.67
C GLY A 258 -8.30 18.75 -27.26
N LEU A 259 -9.63 18.82 -27.40
CA LEU A 259 -10.32 20.03 -27.84
C LEU A 259 -10.14 21.19 -26.85
N PRO A 260 -9.92 22.43 -27.32
CA PRO A 260 -9.80 23.60 -26.45
C PRO A 260 -11.16 24.00 -25.85
N SER A 261 -11.15 24.65 -24.68
CA SER A 261 -12.36 25.02 -23.94
C SER A 261 -13.34 25.88 -24.75
N SER A 262 -12.85 26.72 -25.67
CA SER A 262 -13.67 27.50 -26.60
C SER A 262 -14.51 26.60 -27.53
N SER A 263 -13.90 25.56 -28.10
CA SER A 263 -14.59 24.55 -28.92
C SER A 263 -15.60 23.74 -28.11
N LEU A 264 -15.27 23.39 -26.86
CA LEU A 264 -16.19 22.68 -25.96
C LEU A 264 -17.40 23.55 -25.55
N GLN A 265 -17.20 24.86 -25.33
CA GLN A 265 -18.28 25.82 -25.10
C GLN A 265 -19.14 26.05 -26.36
N GLN A 266 -18.52 26.16 -27.54
CA GLN A 266 -19.22 26.23 -28.84
C GLN A 266 -20.10 24.99 -29.05
N LEU A 267 -19.58 23.79 -28.77
CA LEU A 267 -20.31 22.54 -28.87
C LEU A 267 -21.52 22.50 -27.92
N LYS A 268 -21.30 22.81 -26.63
CA LYS A 268 -22.36 22.86 -25.61
C LYS A 268 -23.45 23.91 -25.93
N LYS A 269 -23.08 25.04 -26.55
CA LYS A 269 -24.02 26.08 -27.00
C LYS A 269 -24.87 25.64 -28.19
N ARG A 270 -24.30 24.88 -29.13
CA ARG A 270 -25.02 24.38 -30.31
C ARG A 270 -25.94 23.20 -29.97
N LEU A 271 -25.42 22.23 -29.22
CA LEU A 271 -26.16 21.05 -28.76
C LEU A 271 -26.98 21.34 -27.49
N GLY A 272 -27.69 22.48 -27.43
CA GLY A 272 -28.36 22.99 -26.23
C GLY A 272 -29.54 22.17 -25.68
N LYS A 273 -29.83 20.99 -26.27
CA LYS A 273 -30.78 19.98 -25.78
C LYS A 273 -30.10 18.67 -25.33
N THR A 274 -28.81 18.53 -25.60
CA THR A 274 -27.98 17.37 -25.28
C THR A 274 -27.25 17.61 -23.97
N ASN A 275 -27.18 16.61 -23.10
CA ASN A 275 -26.30 16.66 -21.93
C ASN A 275 -24.84 16.46 -22.38
N VAL A 276 -24.15 17.57 -22.70
CA VAL A 276 -22.74 17.56 -23.10
C VAL A 276 -21.84 17.61 -21.86
N PHE A 277 -21.23 16.47 -21.55
CA PHE A 277 -20.28 16.29 -20.45
C PHE A 277 -18.88 16.71 -20.92
N VAL A 278 -18.56 17.99 -20.74
CA VAL A 278 -17.24 18.58 -20.99
C VAL A 278 -16.34 18.47 -19.76
N GLY A 279 -15.06 18.19 -19.97
CA GLY A 279 -14.09 18.01 -18.87
C GLY A 279 -13.25 19.27 -18.62
N GLU A 280 -13.71 20.15 -17.73
CA GLU A 280 -12.79 21.05 -17.03
C GLU A 280 -12.04 20.23 -15.95
N LYS A 281 -10.76 20.57 -15.70
CA LYS A 281 -9.74 19.64 -15.17
C LYS A 281 -10.14 18.90 -13.88
N SER A 282 -10.53 17.62 -13.98
CA SER A 282 -10.54 16.67 -12.85
C SER A 282 -10.35 15.22 -13.32
N VAL A 283 -9.10 14.83 -13.60
CA VAL A 283 -8.76 13.46 -14.00
C VAL A 283 -8.62 12.56 -12.77
N THR A 284 -9.75 12.19 -12.17
CA THR A 284 -9.83 10.91 -11.47
C THR A 284 -9.94 9.78 -12.50
N SER A 285 -9.60 8.54 -12.12
CA SER A 285 -9.62 7.40 -13.05
C SER A 285 -10.06 6.12 -12.36
N THR A 286 -11.23 6.15 -11.72
CA THR A 286 -11.94 4.95 -11.29
C THR A 286 -12.43 4.17 -12.52
N ALA A 287 -12.14 2.87 -12.57
CA ALA A 287 -12.81 1.94 -13.46
C ALA A 287 -14.04 1.36 -12.73
N PRO A 288 -15.26 1.42 -13.30
CA PRO A 288 -16.45 0.95 -12.61
C PRO A 288 -16.66 -0.57 -12.83
N ALA A 289 -16.40 -1.36 -11.79
CA ALA A 289 -16.87 -2.74 -11.69
C ALA A 289 -18.39 -2.73 -11.40
N LEU A 290 -19.20 -2.72 -12.47
CA LEU A 290 -20.66 -2.63 -12.38
C LEU A 290 -21.29 -3.98 -12.02
N PHE A 291 -21.52 -4.20 -10.73
CA PHE A 291 -22.66 -5.01 -10.27
C PHE A 291 -23.68 -4.12 -9.56
N ALA A 292 -24.33 -3.29 -10.38
CA ALA A 292 -25.48 -2.48 -9.99
C ALA A 292 -26.61 -2.66 -11.03
N GLU A 293 -27.21 -3.86 -11.06
CA GLU A 293 -28.62 -3.97 -11.46
C GLU A 293 -29.48 -3.49 -10.28
N SER A 294 -29.59 -2.18 -10.13
CA SER A 294 -30.72 -1.56 -9.44
C SER A 294 -31.03 -0.19 -10.06
N ASP A 295 -32.29 -0.04 -10.46
CA ASP A 295 -33.00 1.19 -10.74
C ASP A 295 -32.30 2.28 -11.57
N SER A 296 -32.71 2.38 -12.84
CA SER A 296 -32.71 3.62 -13.62
C SER A 296 -33.72 4.67 -13.10
N THR A 297 -34.07 4.63 -11.80
CA THR A 297 -34.94 5.63 -11.16
C THR A 297 -34.09 6.74 -10.56
N LYS A 298 -34.37 7.97 -11.03
CA LYS A 298 -33.96 9.29 -10.50
C LYS A 298 -32.91 9.27 -9.39
N MET A 299 -31.69 9.74 -9.69
CA MET A 299 -30.75 10.18 -8.64
C MET A 299 -31.48 11.10 -7.65
N LYS A 300 -31.50 10.71 -6.37
CA LYS A 300 -32.10 11.52 -5.30
C LYS A 300 -31.42 12.89 -5.26
N ALA A 301 -32.21 13.94 -5.00
CA ALA A 301 -31.67 15.26 -4.71
C ALA A 301 -30.77 15.21 -3.47
N ILE A 302 -29.78 16.08 -3.39
CA ILE A 302 -28.99 16.28 -2.18
C ILE A 302 -29.91 16.92 -1.14
N LEU A 303 -30.02 16.32 0.04
CA LEU A 303 -30.72 16.93 1.18
C LEU A 303 -29.90 18.14 1.67
N PRO A 304 -30.53 19.32 1.88
CA PRO A 304 -29.83 20.48 2.44
C PRO A 304 -29.37 20.19 3.88
N PRO A 305 -28.37 20.92 4.41
CA PRO A 305 -27.77 20.60 5.70
C PRO A 305 -28.78 20.73 6.84
N ILE A 306 -28.69 19.83 7.83
CA ILE A 306 -29.71 19.73 8.89
C ILE A 306 -29.94 21.04 9.66
N GLN A 307 -28.93 21.91 9.78
CA GLN A 307 -29.09 23.24 10.38
C GLN A 307 -30.12 24.11 9.64
N GLU A 308 -30.15 24.07 8.30
CA GLU A 308 -31.11 24.84 7.47
C GLU A 308 -32.51 24.24 7.56
N ARG A 309 -32.59 22.91 7.62
CA ARG A 309 -33.86 22.17 7.76
C ARG A 309 -34.51 22.43 9.13
N ILE A 310 -33.72 22.51 10.19
CA ILE A 310 -34.16 22.96 11.52
C ILE A 310 -34.62 24.42 11.46
N ALA A 311 -33.86 25.31 10.82
CA ALA A 311 -34.22 26.73 10.68
C ALA A 311 -35.49 26.97 9.84
N ALA A 312 -35.75 26.12 8.85
CA ALA A 312 -36.97 26.10 8.05
C ALA A 312 -38.19 25.51 8.79
N GLY A 313 -38.00 24.95 9.99
CA GLY A 313 -39.07 24.33 10.78
C GLY A 313 -39.51 22.95 10.25
N GLU A 314 -38.66 22.23 9.53
CA GLU A 314 -38.97 20.85 9.12
C GLU A 314 -39.21 19.95 10.34
N LYS A 315 -40.24 19.10 10.28
CA LYS A 315 -40.48 18.08 11.31
C LYS A 315 -39.53 16.90 11.13
N LEU A 316 -38.29 17.10 11.58
CA LEU A 316 -37.20 16.14 11.48
C LEU A 316 -37.32 15.01 12.50
N ILE A 317 -36.73 13.86 12.15
CA ILE A 317 -36.43 12.76 13.07
C ILE A 317 -34.92 12.51 12.89
N PRO A 318 -34.04 13.16 13.67
CA PRO A 318 -32.60 13.00 13.49
C PRO A 318 -32.17 11.58 13.82
N ASP A 319 -31.44 10.93 12.91
CA ASP A 319 -30.85 9.62 13.15
C ASP A 319 -29.60 9.69 14.05
N PHE A 320 -29.38 8.63 14.82
CA PHE A 320 -28.30 8.53 15.79
C PHE A 320 -26.89 8.52 15.16
N GLN A 321 -26.67 7.69 14.13
CA GLN A 321 -25.40 7.58 13.45
C GLN A 321 -25.20 8.73 12.45
N GLN A 322 -26.26 9.14 11.75
CA GLN A 322 -26.12 10.17 10.70
C GLN A 322 -26.00 11.59 11.27
N HIS A 323 -26.56 11.87 12.47
CA HIS A 323 -26.66 13.24 12.99
C HIS A 323 -26.09 13.39 14.42
N VAL A 324 -26.55 12.56 15.37
CA VAL A 324 -26.24 12.74 16.80
C VAL A 324 -24.76 12.48 17.08
N ILE A 325 -24.21 11.37 16.59
CA ILE A 325 -22.81 10.99 16.80
C ILE A 325 -21.83 11.92 16.08
N PRO A 326 -22.01 12.27 14.79
CA PRO A 326 -21.20 13.29 14.12
C PRO A 326 -21.22 14.64 14.83
N LEU A 327 -22.37 15.09 15.34
CA LEU A 327 -22.45 16.32 16.13
C LEU A 327 -21.61 16.23 17.42
N LEU A 328 -21.72 15.13 18.18
CA LEU A 328 -20.88 14.92 19.38
C LEU A 328 -19.38 14.81 19.05
N GLY A 329 -19.03 14.38 17.83
CA GLY A 329 -17.68 14.42 17.28
C GLY A 329 -17.19 15.84 16.95
N ARG A 330 -18.01 16.61 16.23
CA ARG A 330 -17.76 18.01 15.87
C ARG A 330 -17.55 18.91 17.10
N LEU A 331 -18.38 18.75 18.14
CA LEU A 331 -18.27 19.51 19.39
C LEU A 331 -17.15 19.00 20.32
N GLY A 332 -16.48 17.91 19.95
CA GLY A 332 -15.37 17.30 20.72
C GLY A 332 -15.79 16.55 21.98
N CYS A 333 -17.09 16.31 22.18
CA CYS A 333 -17.62 15.61 23.36
C CYS A 333 -17.09 14.17 23.48
N ASN A 334 -16.92 13.47 22.35
CA ASN A 334 -16.33 12.13 22.27
C ASN A 334 -14.80 12.12 22.02
N SER A 335 -14.13 13.26 22.26
CA SER A 335 -12.66 13.35 22.18
C SER A 335 -11.99 12.74 23.43
N ARG A 336 -10.70 12.39 23.28
CA ARG A 336 -9.83 11.87 24.37
C ARG A 336 -9.79 12.74 25.62
N ASN A 337 -9.98 14.06 25.48
CA ASN A 337 -9.94 15.01 26.59
C ASN A 337 -11.27 15.09 27.36
N CYS A 338 -12.38 14.65 26.74
CA CYS A 338 -13.73 14.67 27.29
C CYS A 338 -14.23 13.23 27.52
N HIS A 339 -15.41 12.86 27.04
CA HIS A 339 -16.03 11.57 27.33
C HIS A 339 -15.46 10.40 26.51
N GLY A 340 -14.71 10.68 25.43
CA GLY A 340 -13.95 9.68 24.66
C GLY A 340 -12.65 9.22 25.32
N SER A 341 -12.40 9.60 26.58
CA SER A 341 -11.34 9.03 27.40
C SER A 341 -11.62 7.55 27.72
N PHE A 342 -10.57 6.75 27.95
CA PHE A 342 -10.70 5.33 28.33
C PHE A 342 -11.46 5.12 29.67
N GLN A 343 -11.56 6.15 30.51
CA GLN A 343 -12.33 6.14 31.76
C GLN A 343 -13.61 7.00 31.67
N GLY A 344 -13.88 7.61 30.52
CA GLY A 344 -14.85 8.71 30.40
C GLY A 344 -14.46 9.94 31.23
N ARG A 345 -15.46 10.74 31.59
CA ARG A 345 -15.42 11.89 32.53
C ARG A 345 -16.74 12.02 33.27
N GLY A 346 -16.74 12.38 34.55
CA GLY A 346 -17.97 12.64 35.33
C GLY A 346 -18.97 11.47 35.40
N GLY A 347 -18.49 10.22 35.32
CA GLY A 347 -19.35 9.03 35.22
C GLY A 347 -20.11 8.92 33.90
N PHE A 348 -19.60 9.49 32.81
CA PHE A 348 -20.13 9.39 31.46
C PHE A 348 -19.00 9.14 30.46
N GLN A 349 -19.18 8.15 29.59
CA GLN A 349 -18.20 7.72 28.61
C GLN A 349 -18.87 7.58 27.24
N LEU A 350 -18.13 7.97 26.21
CA LEU A 350 -18.42 7.71 24.81
C LEU A 350 -17.25 6.90 24.23
N SER A 351 -17.49 6.15 23.16
CA SER A 351 -16.42 5.55 22.37
C SER A 351 -15.56 6.65 21.75
N MET A 352 -14.25 6.43 21.64
CA MET A 352 -13.34 7.48 21.15
C MET A 352 -13.70 7.81 19.68
N PHE A 353 -14.04 9.08 19.44
CA PHE A 353 -14.55 9.60 18.17
C PHE A 353 -15.92 9.09 17.69
N GLY A 354 -16.61 8.22 18.45
CA GLY A 354 -18.01 7.85 18.19
C GLY A 354 -18.20 6.76 17.13
N TYR A 355 -17.72 5.54 17.39
CA TYR A 355 -17.78 4.41 16.46
C TYR A 355 -18.29 3.09 17.07
N ASP A 356 -18.43 2.98 18.40
CA ASP A 356 -19.30 1.96 19.00
C ASP A 356 -20.68 2.58 19.25
N PHE A 357 -21.47 2.65 18.18
CA PHE A 357 -22.82 3.24 18.21
C PHE A 357 -23.72 2.60 19.26
N LYS A 358 -23.48 1.35 19.66
CA LYS A 358 -24.24 0.70 20.72
C LYS A 358 -23.80 1.21 22.10
N GLN A 359 -22.50 1.17 22.40
CA GLN A 359 -21.96 1.67 23.67
C GLN A 359 -22.31 3.15 23.87
N ASP A 360 -22.18 3.96 22.81
CA ASP A 360 -22.54 5.38 22.83
C ASP A 360 -24.03 5.59 23.11
N HIS A 361 -24.90 4.82 22.45
CA HIS A 361 -26.35 4.89 22.67
C HIS A 361 -26.74 4.47 24.08
N ASP A 362 -26.26 3.30 24.54
CA ASP A 362 -26.51 2.77 25.88
C ASP A 362 -25.99 3.71 26.98
N ASN A 363 -24.92 4.48 26.73
CA ASN A 363 -24.41 5.49 27.66
C ASN A 363 -25.16 6.81 27.59
N LEU A 364 -25.56 7.28 26.40
CA LEU A 364 -26.35 8.51 26.23
C LEU A 364 -27.73 8.39 26.87
N LEU A 365 -28.37 7.21 26.80
CA LEU A 365 -29.64 6.95 27.49
C LEU A 365 -29.57 7.17 29.01
N LYS A 366 -28.38 7.08 29.64
CA LYS A 366 -28.17 7.35 31.08
C LYS A 366 -28.10 8.86 31.40
N ARG A 367 -28.21 9.73 30.39
CA ARG A 367 -28.11 11.20 30.47
C ARG A 367 -29.28 11.91 29.78
N ILE A 368 -30.36 11.18 29.50
CA ILE A 368 -31.55 11.62 28.76
C ILE A 368 -32.81 11.36 29.58
N ASP A 369 -33.65 12.39 29.70
CA ASP A 369 -35.05 12.24 30.12
C ASP A 369 -35.93 12.25 28.86
N LYS A 370 -36.74 11.20 28.67
CA LYS A 370 -37.62 11.05 27.49
C LYS A 370 -39.00 11.66 27.69
N GLU A 371 -39.41 11.92 28.93
CA GLU A 371 -40.69 12.56 29.25
C GLU A 371 -40.52 14.08 29.30
N GLN A 372 -39.38 14.55 29.80
CA GLN A 372 -39.01 15.96 29.90
C GLN A 372 -37.65 16.23 29.22
N PRO A 373 -37.59 16.25 27.87
CA PRO A 373 -36.34 16.39 27.11
C PRO A 373 -35.40 17.51 27.58
N GLU A 374 -35.96 18.67 27.94
CA GLU A 374 -35.23 19.86 28.43
C GLU A 374 -34.57 19.69 29.82
N LYS A 375 -34.74 18.52 30.47
CA LYS A 375 -34.01 18.12 31.70
C LYS A 375 -32.87 17.13 31.42
N SER A 376 -32.63 16.80 30.15
CA SER A 376 -31.57 15.85 29.78
C SER A 376 -30.19 16.48 30.01
N LEU A 377 -29.38 15.83 30.83
CA LEU A 377 -27.99 16.26 31.11
C LEU A 377 -27.12 16.38 29.85
N VAL A 378 -27.47 15.67 28.76
CA VAL A 378 -26.79 15.80 27.45
C VAL A 378 -27.09 17.13 26.73
N LEU A 379 -28.14 17.86 27.11
CA LEU A 379 -28.40 19.22 26.65
C LEU A 379 -27.77 20.23 27.63
N ASN A 380 -28.12 20.12 28.91
CA ASN A 380 -27.94 21.19 29.90
C ASN A 380 -26.48 21.36 30.36
N LYS A 381 -25.68 20.28 30.41
CA LYS A 381 -24.24 20.39 30.74
C LYS A 381 -23.42 21.04 29.63
N PRO A 382 -23.51 20.63 28.34
CA PRO A 382 -22.73 21.28 27.31
C PRO A 382 -23.20 22.69 26.95
N THR A 383 -24.43 23.13 27.29
CA THR A 383 -24.82 24.56 27.28
C THR A 383 -24.36 25.35 28.50
N SER A 384 -23.80 24.68 29.52
CA SER A 384 -23.45 25.27 30.82
C SER A 384 -24.64 25.83 31.61
N GLU A 385 -25.85 25.33 31.35
CA GLU A 385 -27.02 25.49 32.24
C GLU A 385 -26.85 24.68 33.53
N ASP A 386 -26.23 23.49 33.40
CA ASP A 386 -25.66 22.71 34.51
C ASP A 386 -24.13 22.87 34.54
N GLU A 387 -23.52 22.82 35.74
CA GLU A 387 -22.05 22.86 35.89
C GLU A 387 -21.34 21.72 35.11
N HIS A 388 -20.31 22.08 34.34
CA HIS A 388 -19.64 21.16 33.42
C HIS A 388 -18.14 21.46 33.29
N GLU A 389 -17.28 20.55 33.77
CA GLU A 389 -15.81 20.63 33.66
C GLU A 389 -15.30 20.82 32.22
N GLY A 390 -16.03 20.28 31.22
CA GLY A 390 -15.67 20.41 29.80
C GLY A 390 -15.90 21.81 29.22
N GLY A 391 -16.51 22.72 29.97
CA GLY A 391 -16.89 24.07 29.55
C GLY A 391 -18.09 24.10 28.59
N LEU A 392 -18.32 25.26 27.99
CA LEU A 392 -19.32 25.43 26.94
C LEU A 392 -18.93 24.60 25.69
N ARG A 393 -19.86 23.78 25.20
CA ARG A 393 -19.69 22.90 24.04
C ARG A 393 -20.85 22.96 23.07
N LEU A 394 -22.05 23.31 23.54
CA LEU A 394 -23.28 23.38 22.77
C LEU A 394 -23.77 24.84 22.85
N PRO A 395 -23.96 25.55 21.72
CA PRO A 395 -24.51 26.91 21.76
C PRO A 395 -25.93 26.91 22.37
N PRO A 396 -26.20 27.68 23.44
CA PRO A 396 -27.54 27.75 24.03
C PRO A 396 -28.52 28.37 23.02
N GLY A 397 -29.63 27.67 22.77
CA GLY A 397 -30.59 28.02 21.71
C GLY A 397 -30.14 27.64 20.29
N GLY A 398 -29.00 26.97 20.13
CA GLY A 398 -28.46 26.57 18.82
C GLY A 398 -29.28 25.52 18.06
N TRP A 399 -28.97 25.36 16.78
CA TRP A 399 -29.52 24.27 15.96
C TRP A 399 -29.02 22.92 16.47
N GLU A 400 -27.83 22.88 17.05
CA GLU A 400 -27.20 21.72 17.69
C GLU A 400 -28.01 21.23 18.89
N GLN A 401 -28.42 22.14 19.79
CA GLN A 401 -29.29 21.83 20.93
C GLN A 401 -30.66 21.36 20.46
N SER A 402 -31.19 21.99 19.40
CA SER A 402 -32.46 21.60 18.79
C SER A 402 -32.41 20.20 18.16
N LEU A 403 -31.32 19.84 17.47
CA LEU A 403 -31.10 18.51 16.88
C LEU A 403 -31.12 17.41 17.96
N LEU A 404 -30.33 17.59 19.02
CA LEU A 404 -30.28 16.63 20.14
C LEU A 404 -31.66 16.51 20.81
N ARG A 405 -32.36 17.63 21.02
CA ARG A 405 -33.71 17.67 21.60
C ARG A 405 -34.74 16.94 20.76
N GLU A 406 -34.78 17.16 19.44
CA GLU A 406 -35.77 16.49 18.58
C GLU A 406 -35.49 14.98 18.45
N TRP A 407 -34.22 14.55 18.49
CA TRP A 407 -33.89 13.12 18.62
C TRP A 407 -34.39 12.51 19.94
N ILE A 408 -34.25 13.24 21.06
CA ILE A 408 -34.78 12.82 22.37
C ILE A 408 -36.31 12.72 22.33
N LYS A 409 -37.01 13.74 21.82
CA LYS A 409 -38.47 13.74 21.61
C LYS A 409 -38.95 12.63 20.68
N ALA A 410 -38.16 12.24 19.69
CA ALA A 410 -38.41 11.08 18.83
C ALA A 410 -38.19 9.71 19.52
N GLY A 411 -37.89 9.72 20.83
CA GLY A 411 -37.71 8.56 21.69
C GLY A 411 -36.26 8.14 21.91
N ALA A 412 -35.28 8.96 21.49
CA ALA A 412 -33.85 8.66 21.51
C ALA A 412 -33.53 7.26 20.94
N LYS A 413 -33.89 7.05 19.66
CA LYS A 413 -33.72 5.76 18.97
C LYS A 413 -32.25 5.49 18.63
N SER A 414 -31.89 4.21 18.56
CA SER A 414 -30.57 3.71 18.14
C SER A 414 -30.53 3.39 16.65
N THR A 415 -29.34 3.12 16.12
CA THR A 415 -29.14 2.54 14.77
C THR A 415 -29.92 1.23 14.60
N THR A 416 -30.55 1.03 13.44
CA THR A 416 -31.19 -0.25 13.10
C THR A 416 -30.31 -1.09 12.17
N LYS A 417 -30.42 -2.43 12.24
CA LYS A 417 -29.68 -3.34 11.33
C LYS A 417 -30.07 -3.18 9.84
N THR A 418 -31.15 -2.47 9.55
CA THR A 418 -31.68 -2.17 8.22
C THR A 418 -31.50 -0.71 7.81
N ALA A 419 -30.76 0.09 8.58
CA ALA A 419 -30.42 1.46 8.22
C ALA A 419 -29.50 1.49 6.96
N PRO A 420 -29.58 2.52 6.12
CA PRO A 420 -28.60 2.75 5.07
C PRO A 420 -27.20 2.85 5.68
N ARG A 421 -26.22 2.14 5.11
CA ARG A 421 -24.83 2.21 5.55
C ARG A 421 -24.16 3.41 4.91
N PHE A 422 -23.23 4.03 5.63
CA PHE A 422 -22.35 5.03 5.05
C PHE A 422 -21.49 4.40 3.94
N VAL A 423 -21.36 5.09 2.80
CA VAL A 423 -20.57 4.62 1.64
C VAL A 423 -19.31 5.45 1.44
N ARG A 424 -19.43 6.78 1.43
CA ARG A 424 -18.28 7.70 1.31
C ARG A 424 -18.65 9.15 1.62
N LEU A 425 -17.63 9.99 1.80
CA LEU A 425 -17.71 11.45 1.90
C LEU A 425 -17.20 12.09 0.59
N ASP A 426 -18.08 12.76 -0.15
CA ASP A 426 -17.72 13.56 -1.33
C ASP A 426 -17.49 15.02 -0.89
N VAL A 427 -16.22 15.42 -0.66
CA VAL A 427 -15.87 16.81 -0.32
C VAL A 427 -15.45 17.60 -1.57
N THR A 428 -15.89 18.86 -1.64
CA THR A 428 -15.56 19.77 -2.73
C THR A 428 -15.15 21.16 -2.21
N PRO A 429 -14.19 21.84 -2.88
CA PRO A 429 -13.28 21.32 -3.89
C PRO A 429 -12.23 20.36 -3.29
N GLN A 430 -11.57 19.58 -4.16
CA GLN A 430 -10.49 18.66 -3.74
C GLN A 430 -9.13 19.35 -3.59
N GLN A 431 -8.97 20.53 -4.22
CA GLN A 431 -7.81 21.40 -4.11
C GLN A 431 -8.28 22.86 -4.12
N VAL A 432 -7.69 23.70 -3.27
CA VAL A 432 -7.81 25.16 -3.28
C VAL A 432 -6.43 25.75 -3.55
N VAL A 433 -6.33 26.60 -4.57
CA VAL A 433 -5.13 27.41 -4.85
C VAL A 433 -5.49 28.87 -4.61
N PHE A 434 -5.00 29.42 -3.51
CA PHE A 434 -5.25 30.80 -3.11
C PHE A 434 -4.38 31.79 -3.87
N SER A 435 -4.87 33.02 -4.00
CA SER A 435 -4.13 34.11 -4.62
C SER A 435 -3.34 34.89 -3.58
N GLU A 436 -3.96 35.30 -2.48
CA GLU A 436 -3.38 36.26 -1.53
C GLU A 436 -3.56 35.81 -0.07
N LYS A 437 -2.70 36.33 0.82
CA LYS A 437 -2.78 36.00 2.24
C LYS A 437 -4.02 36.64 2.84
N GLY A 438 -4.85 35.84 3.50
CA GLY A 438 -6.14 36.26 4.04
C GLY A 438 -7.34 35.92 3.14
N ASP A 439 -7.12 35.39 1.92
CA ASP A 439 -8.18 34.75 1.14
C ASP A 439 -8.86 33.63 1.95
N THR A 440 -10.14 33.39 1.66
CA THR A 440 -10.93 32.33 2.31
C THR A 440 -11.67 31.46 1.29
N PHE A 441 -11.95 30.22 1.67
CA PHE A 441 -12.76 29.29 0.86
C PHE A 441 -13.53 28.32 1.76
N SER A 442 -14.84 28.17 1.55
CA SER A 442 -15.68 27.23 2.32
C SER A 442 -15.80 25.88 1.62
N LEU A 443 -15.51 24.79 2.34
CA LEU A 443 -15.72 23.42 1.87
C LEU A 443 -17.20 23.05 1.90
N ASN A 444 -17.60 22.16 0.99
CA ASN A 444 -18.88 21.46 1.05
C ASN A 444 -18.61 19.94 1.13
N ALA A 445 -19.20 19.26 2.11
CA ALA A 445 -19.03 17.83 2.35
C ALA A 445 -20.38 17.09 2.23
N ILE A 446 -20.51 16.22 1.23
CA ILE A 446 -21.72 15.42 0.97
C ILE A 446 -21.52 13.98 1.43
N ALA A 447 -22.35 13.50 2.36
CA ALA A 447 -22.42 12.08 2.71
C ALA A 447 -23.21 11.30 1.65
N VAL A 448 -22.75 10.10 1.32
CA VAL A 448 -23.43 9.17 0.40
C VAL A 448 -23.76 7.88 1.13
N TRP A 449 -25.03 7.45 1.05
CA TRP A 449 -25.58 6.31 1.76
C TRP A 449 -25.93 5.15 0.83
N SER A 450 -25.98 3.92 1.36
CA SER A 450 -26.15 2.69 0.58
C SER A 450 -27.53 2.50 -0.05
N ASP A 451 -28.49 3.37 0.26
CA ASP A 451 -29.81 3.47 -0.38
C ASP A 451 -29.86 4.55 -1.47
N GLY A 452 -28.71 5.11 -1.86
CA GLY A 452 -28.58 6.22 -2.80
C GLY A 452 -28.95 7.59 -2.23
N THR A 453 -29.26 7.72 -0.94
CA THR A 453 -29.49 9.02 -0.31
C THR A 453 -28.18 9.81 -0.22
N ARG A 454 -28.29 11.14 -0.43
CA ARG A 454 -27.16 12.08 -0.38
C ARG A 454 -27.56 13.28 0.45
N GLU A 455 -26.69 13.74 1.32
CA GLU A 455 -26.98 14.82 2.27
C GLU A 455 -25.77 15.71 2.47
N ASP A 456 -25.99 17.02 2.54
CA ASP A 456 -24.96 17.97 2.94
C ASP A 456 -24.72 17.85 4.44
N VAL A 457 -23.53 17.35 4.79
CA VAL A 457 -23.10 17.11 6.17
C VAL A 457 -22.00 18.08 6.58
N THR A 458 -21.80 19.19 5.85
CA THR A 458 -20.78 20.21 6.15
C THR A 458 -20.93 20.73 7.58
N CYS A 459 -22.17 20.96 8.05
CA CYS A 459 -22.48 21.39 9.42
C CYS A 459 -22.26 20.31 10.49
N LEU A 460 -22.07 19.04 10.11
CA LEU A 460 -21.80 17.90 11.00
C LEU A 460 -20.37 17.37 10.88
N THR A 461 -19.65 17.77 9.84
CA THR A 461 -18.27 17.38 9.57
C THR A 461 -17.33 18.05 10.58
N ARG A 462 -16.27 17.33 10.98
CA ARG A 462 -15.13 17.90 11.72
C ARG A 462 -14.01 18.21 10.74
N PHE A 463 -13.46 19.42 10.80
CA PHE A 463 -12.33 19.84 9.98
C PHE A 463 -11.06 20.02 10.82
N GLU A 464 -9.89 19.76 10.23
CA GLU A 464 -8.57 19.84 10.86
C GLU A 464 -7.53 20.27 9.81
N SER A 465 -6.63 21.21 10.11
CA SER A 465 -5.48 21.50 9.23
C SER A 465 -4.26 20.66 9.61
N LYS A 466 -3.46 20.27 8.62
CA LYS A 466 -2.13 19.69 8.85
C LYS A 466 -1.03 20.71 9.10
N ASP A 467 -1.26 22.00 8.79
CA ASP A 467 -0.31 23.09 9.05
C ASP A 467 -1.05 24.44 9.08
N ASP A 468 -1.40 24.89 10.29
CA ASP A 468 -2.04 26.19 10.54
C ASP A 468 -1.17 27.39 10.10
N SER A 469 0.15 27.22 9.95
CA SER A 469 1.03 28.29 9.45
C SER A 469 0.84 28.56 7.96
N VAL A 470 0.35 27.57 7.21
CA VAL A 470 -0.08 27.70 5.81
C VAL A 470 -1.57 28.08 5.75
N ALA A 471 -2.45 27.34 6.42
CA ALA A 471 -3.88 27.65 6.47
C ALA A 471 -4.58 27.04 7.71
N GLU A 472 -5.45 27.82 8.35
CA GLU A 472 -6.37 27.36 9.40
C GLU A 472 -7.74 27.02 8.79
N VAL A 473 -8.60 26.31 9.52
CA VAL A 473 -9.98 26.00 9.11
C VAL A 473 -10.96 26.20 10.28
N THR A 474 -12.11 26.84 10.03
CA THR A 474 -13.18 27.00 11.03
C THR A 474 -14.02 25.74 11.17
N PRO A 475 -14.81 25.57 12.26
CA PRO A 475 -15.74 24.44 12.38
C PRO A 475 -16.73 24.38 11.20
N GLU A 476 -17.11 25.50 10.61
CA GLU A 476 -18.03 25.60 9.45
C GLU A 476 -17.37 25.16 8.13
N GLY A 477 -16.12 24.69 8.15
CA GLY A 477 -15.39 24.26 6.96
C GLY A 477 -14.81 25.41 6.14
N THR A 478 -14.73 26.62 6.70
CA THR A 478 -14.11 27.77 6.01
C THR A 478 -12.61 27.80 6.26
N ILE A 479 -11.84 27.68 5.19
CA ILE A 479 -10.38 27.73 5.18
C ILE A 479 -9.94 29.19 5.16
N HIS A 480 -8.96 29.56 5.99
CA HIS A 480 -8.35 30.88 6.05
C HIS A 480 -6.83 30.76 5.81
N VAL A 481 -6.33 31.30 4.69
CA VAL A 481 -4.92 31.11 4.33
C VAL A 481 -3.98 32.08 5.06
N LYS A 482 -2.98 31.52 5.76
CA LYS A 482 -2.09 32.24 6.69
C LYS A 482 -0.68 32.45 6.15
N GLY A 483 -0.18 31.60 5.24
CA GLY A 483 1.19 31.69 4.73
C GLY A 483 1.41 30.94 3.42
N PRO A 484 2.45 31.30 2.65
CA PRO A 484 2.78 30.61 1.40
C PRO A 484 3.39 29.23 1.68
N GLY A 485 3.01 28.25 0.87
CA GLY A 485 3.35 26.83 1.03
C GLY A 485 2.21 25.93 0.54
N ASP A 486 2.23 24.67 0.96
CA ASP A 486 1.11 23.75 0.77
C ASP A 486 0.84 22.85 1.98
N THR A 487 -0.45 22.63 2.26
CA THR A 487 -0.94 21.81 3.36
C THR A 487 -2.21 21.05 2.93
N TYR A 488 -2.82 20.32 3.87
CA TYR A 488 -4.09 19.64 3.67
C TYR A 488 -5.05 19.97 4.81
N VAL A 489 -6.32 20.18 4.45
CA VAL A 489 -7.44 20.26 5.39
C VAL A 489 -8.17 18.92 5.33
N ILE A 490 -8.21 18.22 6.47
CA ILE A 490 -8.83 16.93 6.64
C ILE A 490 -10.28 17.12 7.08
N SER A 491 -11.19 16.41 6.43
CA SER A 491 -12.62 16.38 6.72
C SER A 491 -12.99 15.00 7.24
N TYR A 492 -13.62 14.93 8.41
CA TYR A 492 -14.06 13.67 9.04
C TYR A 492 -15.58 13.68 9.23
N TYR A 493 -16.26 12.65 8.72
CA TYR A 493 -17.68 12.40 8.96
C TYR A 493 -18.01 10.91 8.82
N ASP A 494 -18.64 10.32 9.86
CA ASP A 494 -18.78 8.86 10.01
C ASP A 494 -17.44 8.18 9.67
N ASN A 495 -17.43 7.07 8.93
CA ASN A 495 -16.19 6.43 8.51
C ASN A 495 -15.41 7.16 7.42
N GLY A 496 -15.97 8.21 6.80
CA GLY A 496 -15.35 8.95 5.71
C GLY A 496 -14.28 9.93 6.18
N ILE A 497 -13.10 9.85 5.54
CA ILE A 497 -11.99 10.78 5.72
C ILE A 497 -11.63 11.33 4.34
N PHE A 498 -11.57 12.66 4.20
CA PHE A 498 -11.20 13.31 2.95
C PHE A 498 -10.15 14.40 3.19
N SER A 499 -9.12 14.45 2.34
CA SER A 499 -8.04 15.42 2.44
C SER A 499 -8.08 16.42 1.27
N THR A 500 -8.57 17.65 1.52
CA THR A 500 -8.52 18.74 0.54
C THR A 500 -7.14 19.41 0.58
N GLN A 501 -6.47 19.51 -0.56
CA GLN A 501 -5.17 20.19 -0.65
C GLN A 501 -5.34 21.72 -0.66
N VAL A 502 -4.52 22.42 0.10
CA VAL A 502 -4.49 23.90 0.15
C VAL A 502 -3.12 24.39 -0.27
N ILE A 503 -3.07 25.33 -1.22
CA ILE A 503 -1.83 25.91 -1.75
C ILE A 503 -1.95 27.45 -1.72
N LEU A 504 -0.89 28.14 -1.28
CA LEU A 504 -0.65 29.55 -1.59
C LEU A 504 0.75 29.69 -2.19
N PRO A 505 0.91 30.07 -3.47
CA PRO A 505 2.22 30.07 -4.13
C PRO A 505 3.23 31.01 -3.46
N VAL A 506 4.46 30.54 -3.28
CA VAL A 506 5.60 31.30 -2.71
C VAL A 506 5.94 32.51 -3.59
N LYS A 507 5.73 32.40 -4.90
CA LYS A 507 5.78 33.51 -5.85
C LYS A 507 4.77 33.28 -6.97
N LYS A 508 3.88 34.25 -7.20
CA LYS A 508 3.04 34.28 -8.40
C LYS A 508 3.94 34.40 -9.64
N TYR A 509 3.72 33.53 -10.61
CA TYR A 509 4.11 33.74 -12.00
C TYR A 509 2.82 33.82 -12.81
N GLU A 510 2.79 34.69 -13.83
CA GLU A 510 1.78 34.58 -14.87
C GLU A 510 2.03 33.32 -15.72
N ASP A 511 0.99 32.86 -16.40
CA ASP A 511 1.14 31.82 -17.42
C ASP A 511 2.26 32.19 -18.41
N ASN A 512 3.10 31.20 -18.73
CA ASN A 512 4.32 31.34 -19.53
C ASN A 512 5.47 32.16 -18.90
N ARG A 513 5.38 32.64 -17.64
CA ARG A 513 6.49 33.35 -16.95
C ARG A 513 7.26 32.55 -15.90
N TYR A 514 6.86 31.31 -15.60
CA TYR A 514 7.69 30.37 -14.83
C TYR A 514 8.92 29.97 -15.66
N PRO A 515 10.14 29.86 -15.09
CA PRO A 515 11.34 29.52 -15.86
C PRO A 515 11.23 28.16 -16.56
N ASP A 516 11.86 28.03 -17.73
CA ASP A 516 12.04 26.70 -18.32
C ASP A 516 13.02 25.89 -17.47
N VAL A 517 12.59 24.68 -17.08
CA VAL A 517 13.33 23.77 -16.21
C VAL A 517 13.31 22.41 -16.92
N PRO A 518 14.47 21.90 -17.39
CA PRO A 518 14.53 20.63 -18.09
C PRO A 518 13.98 19.47 -17.25
N THR A 519 13.06 18.70 -17.84
CA THR A 519 12.48 17.48 -17.23
C THR A 519 12.86 16.25 -18.07
N PRO A 520 14.12 15.76 -18.00
CA PRO A 520 14.57 14.64 -18.82
C PRO A 520 13.91 13.31 -18.44
N THR A 521 13.44 13.17 -17.20
CA THR A 521 12.70 11.98 -16.75
C THR A 521 11.26 12.33 -16.35
N LYS A 522 10.38 11.31 -16.29
CA LYS A 522 9.01 11.47 -15.78
C LYS A 522 8.95 11.82 -14.29
N VAL A 523 9.96 11.44 -13.50
CA VAL A 523 10.12 11.91 -12.12
C VAL A 523 10.20 13.44 -12.10
N ASP A 524 11.06 14.00 -12.96
CA ASP A 524 11.26 15.45 -13.06
C ASP A 524 10.01 16.17 -13.57
N GLU A 525 9.29 15.60 -14.54
CA GLU A 525 8.02 16.13 -15.01
C GLU A 525 6.99 16.25 -13.88
N HIS A 526 6.81 15.19 -13.08
CA HIS A 526 5.88 15.23 -11.95
C HIS A 526 6.32 16.22 -10.86
N VAL A 527 7.61 16.30 -10.54
CA VAL A 527 8.14 17.22 -9.53
C VAL A 527 8.06 18.67 -9.98
N VAL A 528 8.55 19.01 -11.18
CA VAL A 528 8.51 20.39 -11.72
C VAL A 528 7.06 20.86 -11.90
N ASN A 529 6.13 19.99 -12.29
CA ASN A 529 4.71 20.35 -12.35
C ASN A 529 4.12 20.73 -10.98
N LYS A 530 4.51 20.07 -9.89
CA LYS A 530 4.13 20.45 -8.52
C LYS A 530 4.82 21.74 -8.09
N LEU A 531 6.14 21.87 -8.30
CA LEU A 531 6.89 23.08 -7.96
C LEU A 531 6.38 24.34 -8.69
N ARG A 532 5.94 24.18 -9.95
CA ARG A 532 5.29 25.26 -10.73
C ARG A 532 4.00 25.75 -10.07
N GLN A 533 3.15 24.86 -9.57
CA GLN A 533 1.94 25.23 -8.81
C GLN A 533 2.27 25.99 -7.51
N LEU A 534 3.37 25.63 -6.84
CA LEU A 534 3.83 26.30 -5.63
C LEU A 534 4.56 27.62 -5.89
N GLY A 535 4.86 27.99 -7.14
CA GLY A 535 5.69 29.15 -7.45
C GLY A 535 7.16 28.97 -7.01
N ILE A 536 7.62 27.74 -6.85
CA ILE A 536 8.96 27.39 -6.39
C ILE A 536 9.82 27.04 -7.60
N GLN A 537 10.96 27.70 -7.76
CA GLN A 537 12.01 27.21 -8.67
C GLN A 537 12.85 26.17 -7.93
N PRO A 538 13.16 25.02 -8.56
CA PRO A 538 14.15 24.10 -8.00
C PRO A 538 15.56 24.70 -8.06
N SER A 539 16.48 24.12 -7.28
CA SER A 539 17.88 24.51 -7.31
C SER A 539 18.59 24.14 -8.62
N VAL A 540 19.81 24.65 -8.76
CA VAL A 540 20.78 24.17 -9.78
C VAL A 540 21.13 22.70 -9.55
N LEU A 541 21.73 22.06 -10.54
CA LEU A 541 22.33 20.72 -10.38
C LEU A 541 23.46 20.75 -9.35
N CYS A 542 23.69 19.63 -8.67
CA CYS A 542 24.87 19.41 -7.84
C CYS A 542 26.13 19.26 -8.70
N THR A 543 27.30 19.53 -8.12
CA THR A 543 28.59 19.28 -8.80
C THR A 543 28.83 17.77 -8.97
N ASP A 544 29.86 17.39 -9.73
CA ASP A 544 30.18 15.97 -9.91
C ASP A 544 30.76 15.32 -8.65
N GLU A 545 31.45 16.09 -7.80
CA GLU A 545 31.88 15.68 -6.46
C GLU A 545 30.67 15.38 -5.56
N GLU A 546 29.72 16.32 -5.48
CA GLU A 546 28.48 16.18 -4.72
C GLU A 546 27.65 15.00 -5.22
N PHE A 547 27.49 14.86 -6.55
CA PHE A 547 26.82 13.71 -7.16
C PHE A 547 27.48 12.39 -6.76
N LEU A 548 28.79 12.25 -6.98
CA LEU A 548 29.52 11.00 -6.77
C LEU A 548 29.50 10.59 -5.30
N ARG A 549 29.75 11.53 -4.38
CA ARG A 549 29.64 11.29 -2.93
C ARG A 549 28.24 10.79 -2.58
N ARG A 550 27.21 11.51 -3.02
CA ARG A 550 25.82 11.22 -2.64
C ARG A 550 25.32 9.87 -3.16
N VAL A 551 25.56 9.57 -4.44
CA VAL A 551 25.10 8.32 -5.05
C VAL A 551 25.86 7.10 -4.52
N SER A 552 27.17 7.24 -4.21
CA SER A 552 27.96 6.18 -3.59
C SER A 552 27.46 5.85 -2.18
N LEU A 553 27.19 6.87 -1.37
CA LEU A 553 26.63 6.73 -0.02
C LEU A 553 25.23 6.12 -0.07
N ASP A 554 24.35 6.61 -0.93
CA ASP A 554 22.95 6.16 -0.97
C ASP A 554 22.77 4.76 -1.54
N MET A 555 23.52 4.40 -2.60
CA MET A 555 23.41 3.07 -3.21
C MET A 555 24.18 2.00 -2.44
N THR A 556 25.31 2.34 -1.82
CA THR A 556 26.29 1.34 -1.33
C THR A 556 26.79 1.55 0.10
N GLY A 557 26.34 2.59 0.80
CA GLY A 557 26.81 2.91 2.16
C GLY A 557 28.33 3.15 2.26
N THR A 558 28.96 3.61 1.17
CA THR A 558 30.42 3.69 1.01
C THR A 558 30.83 5.08 0.49
N LEU A 559 31.99 5.60 0.90
CA LEU A 559 32.56 6.79 0.28
C LEU A 559 33.27 6.42 -1.04
N PRO A 560 33.24 7.27 -2.07
CA PRO A 560 34.07 7.06 -3.26
C PRO A 560 35.55 7.24 -2.88
N ALA A 561 36.42 6.39 -3.43
CA ALA A 561 37.85 6.45 -3.14
C ALA A 561 38.53 7.68 -3.79
N PRO A 562 39.65 8.21 -3.25
CA PRO A 562 40.34 9.38 -3.82
C PRO A 562 40.65 9.28 -5.31
N ASP A 563 41.05 8.10 -5.79
CA ASP A 563 41.34 7.88 -7.21
C ASP A 563 40.07 7.68 -8.05
N GLU A 564 39.02 7.06 -7.51
CA GLU A 564 37.70 7.00 -8.14
C GLU A 564 37.13 8.42 -8.36
N ILE A 565 37.29 9.32 -7.38
CA ILE A 565 36.92 10.73 -7.51
C ILE A 565 37.75 11.40 -8.62
N ARG A 566 39.07 11.21 -8.62
CA ARG A 566 39.99 11.76 -9.65
C ARG A 566 39.68 11.26 -11.06
N GLU A 567 39.20 10.03 -11.21
CA GLU A 567 38.84 9.46 -12.51
C GLU A 567 37.47 9.99 -12.98
N PHE A 568 36.47 9.98 -12.11
CA PHE A 568 35.12 10.48 -12.41
C PHE A 568 35.09 11.99 -12.76
N LEU A 569 36.02 12.78 -12.20
CA LEU A 569 36.16 14.21 -12.52
C LEU A 569 37.01 14.49 -13.77
N LYS A 570 37.82 13.52 -14.24
CA LYS A 570 38.49 13.59 -15.56
C LYS A 570 37.56 13.18 -16.70
N ASP A 571 36.60 12.31 -16.44
CA ASP A 571 35.57 11.95 -17.42
C ASP A 571 34.72 13.17 -17.77
N THR A 572 34.56 13.41 -19.07
CA THR A 572 33.81 14.54 -19.66
C THR A 572 32.62 14.09 -20.49
N THR A 573 32.31 12.78 -20.49
CA THR A 573 31.13 12.24 -21.16
C THR A 573 29.84 12.65 -20.42
N THR A 574 28.76 12.84 -21.17
CA THR A 574 27.43 13.18 -20.61
C THR A 574 26.86 12.04 -19.76
N GLU A 575 27.15 10.80 -20.16
CA GLU A 575 26.56 9.59 -19.57
C GLU A 575 27.26 9.11 -18.30
N LYS A 576 28.40 9.71 -17.89
CA LYS A 576 29.21 9.22 -16.76
C LYS A 576 28.41 9.06 -15.47
N ARG A 577 27.43 9.94 -15.22
CA ARG A 577 26.53 9.86 -14.05
C ARG A 577 25.64 8.61 -14.10
N ALA A 578 25.07 8.29 -15.26
CA ALA A 578 24.27 7.09 -15.47
C ALA A 578 25.14 5.82 -15.43
N GLN A 579 26.32 5.83 -16.06
CA GLN A 579 27.26 4.70 -16.03
C GLN A 579 27.75 4.40 -14.60
N LYS A 580 28.01 5.43 -13.79
CA LYS A 580 28.34 5.29 -12.36
C LYS A 580 27.17 4.71 -11.55
N ILE A 581 25.92 5.06 -11.88
CA ILE A 581 24.74 4.44 -11.27
C ILE A 581 24.69 2.94 -11.56
N GLU A 582 24.85 2.52 -12.82
CA GLU A 582 24.85 1.08 -13.16
C GLU A 582 25.99 0.33 -12.46
N GLU A 583 27.21 0.89 -12.45
CA GLU A 583 28.37 0.28 -11.81
C GLU A 583 28.20 0.14 -10.28
N LEU A 584 27.61 1.13 -9.61
CA LEU A 584 27.31 1.06 -8.17
C LEU A 584 26.24 0.00 -7.83
N LEU A 585 25.25 -0.22 -8.70
CA LEU A 585 24.21 -1.24 -8.51
C LEU A 585 24.76 -2.68 -8.62
N GLU A 586 25.91 -2.89 -9.28
CA GLU A 586 26.59 -4.18 -9.37
C GLU A 586 27.69 -4.39 -8.29
N ARG A 587 28.00 -3.38 -7.47
CA ARG A 587 28.96 -3.56 -6.36
C ARG A 587 28.41 -4.52 -5.29
N PRO A 588 29.23 -5.43 -4.73
CA PRO A 588 28.89 -6.16 -3.50
C PRO A 588 28.47 -5.25 -2.33
N ALA A 589 28.93 -3.99 -2.35
CA ALA A 589 28.57 -2.94 -1.42
C ALA A 589 27.07 -2.53 -1.50
N TYR A 590 26.46 -2.49 -2.69
CA TYR A 590 25.01 -2.31 -2.86
C TYR A 590 24.25 -3.45 -2.19
N VAL A 591 24.66 -4.70 -2.47
CA VAL A 591 24.04 -5.89 -1.89
C VAL A 591 24.11 -5.85 -0.36
N ALA A 592 25.29 -5.58 0.21
CA ALA A 592 25.48 -5.48 1.65
C ALA A 592 24.57 -4.40 2.28
N TRP A 593 24.51 -3.20 1.69
CA TRP A 593 23.75 -2.07 2.20
C TRP A 593 22.24 -2.32 2.20
N TRP A 594 21.68 -2.76 1.07
CA TRP A 594 20.24 -3.01 0.97
C TRP A 594 19.82 -4.26 1.74
N SER A 595 20.67 -5.27 1.86
CA SER A 595 20.38 -6.43 2.73
C SER A 595 20.34 -6.06 4.21
N MET A 596 21.15 -5.10 4.65
CA MET A 596 21.09 -4.54 5.99
C MET A 596 19.77 -3.78 6.21
N LYS A 597 19.37 -2.91 5.27
CA LYS A 597 18.10 -2.16 5.32
C LYS A 597 16.86 -3.06 5.29
N LEU A 598 16.84 -4.09 4.45
CA LEU A 598 15.76 -5.08 4.46
C LEU A 598 15.74 -5.90 5.76
N SER A 599 16.92 -6.24 6.31
CA SER A 599 17.04 -6.90 7.61
C SER A 599 16.58 -6.03 8.78
N ASP A 600 16.71 -4.70 8.69
CA ASP A 600 16.09 -3.75 9.61
C ASP A 600 14.56 -3.82 9.47
N LEU A 601 14.03 -3.59 8.27
CA LEU A 601 12.59 -3.56 7.96
C LEU A 601 11.86 -4.85 8.36
N THR A 602 12.43 -6.03 8.09
CA THR A 602 11.81 -7.32 8.46
C THR A 602 12.11 -7.72 9.91
N GLY A 603 12.99 -7.00 10.62
CA GLY A 603 13.30 -7.22 12.04
C GLY A 603 14.14 -8.46 12.31
N SER A 604 15.20 -8.69 11.52
CA SER A 604 16.15 -9.80 11.68
C SER A 604 17.02 -9.62 12.92
N ASN A 605 16.59 -10.22 14.03
CA ASN A 605 17.17 -10.03 15.36
C ASN A 605 17.24 -11.33 16.19
N ALA A 606 18.45 -11.72 16.58
CA ALA A 606 18.70 -12.89 17.42
C ALA A 606 18.10 -12.79 18.83
N GLY A 607 17.84 -11.59 19.36
CA GLY A 607 17.18 -11.41 20.67
C GLY A 607 15.79 -12.05 20.70
N TYR A 608 14.96 -11.75 19.71
CA TYR A 608 13.59 -12.29 19.59
C TYR A 608 13.56 -13.72 19.06
N LEU A 609 14.59 -14.16 18.34
CA LEU A 609 14.83 -15.57 18.02
C LEU A 609 15.37 -16.36 19.22
N GLY A 610 15.46 -15.77 20.41
CA GLY A 610 15.79 -16.45 21.66
C GLY A 610 14.84 -17.61 22.03
N ALA A 611 13.66 -17.65 21.40
CA ALA A 611 12.71 -18.76 21.48
C ALA A 611 13.13 -19.99 20.66
N THR A 612 14.07 -19.89 19.71
CA THR A 612 14.56 -21.01 18.87
C THR A 612 15.67 -21.82 19.56
N GLU A 613 16.00 -22.98 18.98
CA GLU A 613 17.14 -23.82 19.39
C GLU A 613 18.49 -23.09 19.28
N MET A 614 18.66 -22.22 18.27
CA MET A 614 19.95 -21.57 17.93
C MET A 614 19.79 -20.13 17.41
N ALA A 615 19.39 -19.22 18.30
CA ALA A 615 19.06 -17.83 17.97
C ALA A 615 20.07 -17.07 17.08
N GLN A 616 21.38 -17.28 17.25
CA GLN A 616 22.43 -16.61 16.49
C GLN A 616 22.63 -17.22 15.08
N PRO A 617 22.86 -18.55 14.92
CA PRO A 617 22.83 -19.20 13.60
C PRO A 617 21.57 -18.91 12.78
N VAL A 618 20.39 -18.92 13.40
CA VAL A 618 19.09 -18.64 12.73
C VAL A 618 19.02 -17.19 12.22
N ALA A 619 19.47 -16.21 13.02
CA ALA A 619 19.55 -14.82 12.56
C ALA A 619 20.55 -14.63 11.41
N GLY A 620 21.68 -15.34 11.47
CA GLY A 620 22.68 -15.36 10.39
C GLY A 620 22.16 -15.98 9.09
N GLN A 621 21.40 -17.08 9.17
CA GLN A 621 20.70 -17.68 8.02
C GLN A 621 19.72 -16.69 7.37
N TRP A 622 18.93 -15.98 8.17
CA TRP A 622 17.99 -14.97 7.68
C TRP A 622 18.71 -13.82 6.95
N ASN A 623 19.76 -13.26 7.54
CA ASN A 623 20.56 -12.22 6.90
C ASN A 623 21.20 -12.70 5.58
N ALA A 624 21.79 -13.90 5.58
CA ALA A 624 22.41 -14.49 4.39
C ALA A 624 21.39 -14.75 3.27
N TRP A 625 20.18 -15.22 3.61
CA TRP A 625 19.10 -15.43 2.65
C TRP A 625 18.64 -14.12 2.02
N ILE A 626 18.44 -13.05 2.80
CA ILE A 626 18.15 -11.71 2.25
C ILE A 626 19.30 -11.29 1.31
N GLN A 627 20.55 -11.47 1.76
CA GLN A 627 21.73 -11.11 0.97
C GLN A 627 21.82 -11.86 -0.37
N ARG A 628 21.46 -13.15 -0.40
CA ARG A 628 21.36 -13.94 -1.63
C ARG A 628 20.28 -13.39 -2.57
N ARG A 629 19.08 -13.12 -2.06
CA ARG A 629 17.96 -12.63 -2.89
C ARG A 629 18.19 -11.20 -3.43
N VAL A 630 18.88 -10.34 -2.67
CA VAL A 630 19.30 -9.00 -3.15
C VAL A 630 20.41 -9.11 -4.20
N ALA A 631 21.38 -10.01 -4.03
CA ALA A 631 22.44 -10.25 -5.02
C ALA A 631 21.88 -10.75 -6.36
N ASP A 632 20.95 -11.71 -6.29
CA ASP A 632 20.26 -12.29 -7.46
C ASP A 632 19.18 -11.34 -8.06
N ASN A 633 19.01 -10.14 -7.49
CA ASN A 633 17.97 -9.16 -7.83
C ASN A 633 16.55 -9.77 -7.95
N VAL A 634 16.19 -10.62 -6.99
CA VAL A 634 14.86 -11.26 -6.92
C VAL A 634 13.82 -10.18 -6.63
N GLY A 635 12.73 -10.18 -7.40
CA GLY A 635 11.62 -9.24 -7.24
C GLY A 635 11.08 -9.20 -5.81
N TRP A 636 10.75 -7.99 -5.33
CA TRP A 636 10.30 -7.78 -3.95
C TRP A 636 9.00 -8.54 -3.62
N ASP A 637 8.13 -8.77 -4.62
CA ASP A 637 6.99 -9.68 -4.53
C ASP A 637 7.38 -11.08 -4.06
N LYS A 638 8.43 -11.66 -4.66
CA LYS A 638 8.92 -13.01 -4.37
C LYS A 638 9.66 -13.04 -3.04
N ILE A 639 10.50 -12.05 -2.74
CA ILE A 639 11.17 -11.95 -1.43
C ILE A 639 10.11 -11.93 -0.32
N VAL A 640 9.07 -11.11 -0.48
CA VAL A 640 8.01 -10.98 0.52
C VAL A 640 7.10 -12.20 0.56
N SER A 641 6.75 -12.81 -0.57
CA SER A 641 6.04 -14.09 -0.61
C SER A 641 6.77 -15.18 0.17
N GLY A 642 8.10 -15.26 0.05
CA GLY A 642 8.91 -16.23 0.78
C GLY A 642 8.93 -16.01 2.29
N ILE A 643 8.82 -14.76 2.74
CA ILE A 643 8.71 -14.40 4.16
C ILE A 643 7.28 -14.64 4.67
N ILE A 644 6.27 -14.18 3.95
CA ILE A 644 4.85 -14.28 4.36
C ILE A 644 4.42 -15.74 4.38
N LEU A 645 4.61 -16.50 3.31
CA LEU A 645 4.19 -17.91 3.21
C LEU A 645 5.19 -18.88 3.86
N GLY A 646 6.33 -18.41 4.36
CA GLY A 646 7.39 -19.25 4.89
C GLY A 646 6.92 -20.26 5.96
N THR A 647 7.16 -21.53 5.70
CA THR A 647 7.05 -22.69 6.60
C THR A 647 8.40 -23.39 6.73
N SER A 648 8.60 -24.16 7.79
CA SER A 648 9.90 -24.79 8.07
C SER A 648 10.12 -26.14 7.38
N ARG A 649 9.07 -26.93 7.15
CA ARG A 649 9.16 -28.15 6.33
C ARG A 649 8.83 -27.88 4.88
N LEU A 650 9.47 -28.62 3.98
CA LEU A 650 9.10 -28.72 2.57
C LEU A 650 7.85 -29.60 2.40
N PRO A 651 7.06 -29.45 1.31
CA PRO A 651 5.88 -30.28 1.06
C PRO A 651 6.22 -31.77 1.07
N GLY A 652 5.52 -32.54 1.91
CA GLY A 652 5.71 -33.99 2.08
C GLY A 652 6.89 -34.41 2.96
N GLN A 653 7.73 -33.49 3.44
CA GLN A 653 8.91 -33.80 4.27
C GLN A 653 8.50 -34.30 5.67
N THR A 654 9.08 -35.42 6.11
CA THR A 654 8.90 -35.93 7.47
C THR A 654 9.63 -35.08 8.51
N PHE A 655 9.23 -35.19 9.77
CA PHE A 655 9.91 -34.50 10.87
C PHE A 655 11.37 -34.97 11.05
N GLU A 656 11.71 -36.20 10.69
CA GLU A 656 13.08 -36.72 10.79
C GLU A 656 14.01 -36.13 9.73
N GLU A 657 13.57 -36.10 8.47
CA GLU A 657 14.30 -35.42 7.38
C GLU A 657 14.46 -33.92 7.65
N PHE A 658 13.43 -33.28 8.19
CA PHE A 658 13.48 -31.88 8.63
C PHE A 658 14.52 -31.65 9.75
N MET A 659 14.53 -32.51 10.79
CA MET A 659 15.52 -32.43 11.87
C MET A 659 16.95 -32.60 11.37
N ALA A 660 17.19 -33.50 10.41
CA ALA A 660 18.50 -33.68 9.78
C ALA A 660 18.92 -32.42 9.01
N GLN A 661 18.10 -31.98 8.04
CA GLN A 661 18.38 -30.86 7.16
C GLN A 661 18.66 -29.54 7.93
N GLN A 662 17.86 -29.21 8.95
CA GLN A 662 18.11 -28.00 9.77
C GLN A 662 19.39 -28.09 10.61
N SER A 663 19.82 -29.31 10.95
CA SER A 663 21.09 -29.54 11.65
C SER A 663 22.29 -29.41 10.71
N GLU A 664 22.15 -29.69 9.40
CA GLU A 664 23.18 -29.43 8.39
C GLU A 664 23.43 -27.92 8.20
N PHE A 665 22.38 -27.10 8.14
CA PHE A 665 22.50 -25.62 8.00
C PHE A 665 23.12 -24.92 9.23
N THR A 666 23.32 -25.64 10.33
CA THR A 666 23.90 -25.18 11.60
C THR A 666 25.09 -26.00 12.08
N SER A 667 25.50 -27.01 11.31
CA SER A 667 26.72 -27.79 11.53
C SER A 667 27.95 -26.90 11.56
N ILE A 668 28.92 -27.27 12.39
CA ILE A 668 30.22 -26.58 12.52
C ILE A 668 31.31 -27.25 11.65
N LYS A 669 31.08 -28.49 11.21
CA LYS A 669 32.02 -29.26 10.38
C LYS A 669 31.72 -29.08 8.90
N ASP A 670 30.52 -29.49 8.53
CA ASP A 670 30.03 -29.61 7.15
C ASP A 670 28.72 -28.83 7.05
N ARG A 671 28.82 -27.50 6.87
CA ARG A 671 27.66 -26.60 6.92
C ARG A 671 27.02 -26.45 5.55
N ALA A 672 25.79 -26.93 5.41
CA ALA A 672 24.99 -26.72 4.20
C ALA A 672 24.60 -25.24 4.05
N ASP A 673 24.44 -24.77 2.81
CA ASP A 673 23.99 -23.41 2.52
C ASP A 673 22.45 -23.31 2.61
N PHE A 674 21.98 -22.63 3.66
CA PHE A 674 20.56 -22.31 3.85
C PHE A 674 19.99 -21.45 2.70
N THR A 675 20.82 -20.63 2.04
CA THR A 675 20.36 -19.73 0.97
C THR A 675 20.04 -20.47 -0.34
N ALA A 676 20.53 -21.70 -0.49
CA ALA A 676 20.25 -22.61 -1.60
C ALA A 676 18.92 -23.37 -1.45
N MET A 677 18.19 -23.21 -0.34
CA MET A 677 16.81 -23.66 -0.25
C MET A 677 15.90 -22.91 -1.25
N ASP A 678 14.70 -23.46 -1.45
CA ASP A 678 13.58 -22.74 -2.05
C ASP A 678 13.38 -21.35 -1.41
N ASN A 679 12.62 -20.51 -2.08
CA ASN A 679 12.37 -19.14 -1.67
C ASN A 679 11.37 -19.05 -0.48
N THR A 680 11.76 -19.61 0.66
CA THR A 680 11.06 -19.61 1.96
C THR A 680 11.94 -18.99 3.05
N MET A 681 11.34 -18.22 3.96
CA MET A 681 11.98 -17.62 5.13
C MET A 681 11.09 -17.77 6.38
N PRO A 682 11.02 -18.96 6.99
CA PRO A 682 10.16 -19.21 8.13
C PRO A 682 10.55 -18.40 9.37
N HIS A 683 11.83 -18.03 9.51
CA HIS A 683 12.38 -17.43 10.74
C HIS A 683 11.72 -16.11 11.14
N TYR A 684 11.10 -15.39 10.19
CA TYR A 684 10.28 -14.22 10.47
C TYR A 684 9.14 -14.51 11.46
N TRP A 685 8.45 -15.65 11.30
CA TRP A 685 7.32 -16.07 12.14
C TRP A 685 7.73 -16.76 13.45
N ALA A 686 9.03 -17.04 13.64
CA ALA A 686 9.59 -17.63 14.86
C ALA A 686 10.00 -16.58 15.92
N ARG A 687 9.80 -15.28 15.65
CA ARG A 687 10.14 -14.18 16.56
C ARG A 687 9.22 -14.13 17.78
N GLY A 688 9.80 -14.06 18.99
CA GLY A 688 9.05 -14.05 20.25
C GLY A 688 8.15 -12.83 20.49
N ASN A 689 8.48 -11.67 19.90
CA ASN A 689 7.65 -10.46 19.88
C ASN A 689 6.54 -10.51 18.81
N MET A 690 6.29 -11.68 18.20
CA MET A 690 5.10 -11.96 17.40
C MET A 690 4.48 -13.30 17.80
N SER A 691 4.45 -13.60 19.10
CA SER A 691 3.98 -14.89 19.61
C SER A 691 2.45 -15.01 19.66
N VAL A 692 1.72 -13.88 19.68
CA VAL A 692 0.25 -13.84 19.53
C VAL A 692 -0.19 -13.31 18.15
N PRO A 693 -1.42 -13.60 17.69
CA PRO A 693 -1.86 -13.23 16.34
C PRO A 693 -1.98 -11.72 16.10
N SER A 694 -2.31 -10.92 17.12
CA SER A 694 -2.40 -9.45 17.01
C SER A 694 -1.05 -8.85 16.60
N ASP A 695 0.02 -9.25 17.27
CA ASP A 695 1.39 -8.78 17.00
C ASP A 695 1.82 -9.10 15.56
N LYS A 696 1.38 -10.26 15.04
CA LYS A 696 1.59 -10.67 13.65
C LYS A 696 0.87 -9.74 12.68
N ALA A 697 -0.39 -9.40 12.96
CA ALA A 697 -1.19 -8.49 12.14
C ALA A 697 -0.60 -7.06 12.14
N LEU A 698 -0.17 -6.55 13.30
CA LEU A 698 0.53 -5.27 13.42
C LEU A 698 1.82 -5.26 12.60
N ALA A 699 2.72 -6.22 12.85
CA ALA A 699 4.02 -6.29 12.17
C ALA A 699 3.87 -6.48 10.66
N PHE A 700 2.85 -7.21 10.20
CA PHE A 700 2.51 -7.32 8.79
C PHE A 700 2.08 -5.97 8.19
N GLY A 701 1.20 -5.24 8.87
CA GLY A 701 0.77 -3.89 8.49
C GLY A 701 1.94 -2.91 8.33
N TYR A 702 2.81 -2.83 9.33
CA TYR A 702 4.03 -2.03 9.26
C TYR A 702 4.98 -2.47 8.14
N THR A 703 5.40 -3.74 8.16
CA THR A 703 6.48 -4.23 7.28
C THR A 703 6.08 -4.17 5.82
N PHE A 704 4.87 -4.65 5.48
CA PHE A 704 4.48 -4.91 4.10
C PHE A 704 3.46 -3.92 3.54
N LEU A 705 2.60 -3.32 4.36
CA LEU A 705 1.57 -2.37 3.88
C LEU A 705 1.91 -0.90 4.14
N GLY A 706 2.88 -0.61 5.02
CA GLY A 706 3.21 0.76 5.46
C GLY A 706 2.11 1.39 6.30
N MET A 707 1.26 0.57 6.94
CA MET A 707 0.05 0.97 7.65
C MET A 707 0.19 0.75 9.15
N ARG A 708 -0.25 1.73 9.94
CA ARG A 708 -0.18 1.71 11.41
C ARG A 708 -1.52 1.23 11.96
N LEU A 709 -1.56 0.01 12.49
CA LEU A 709 -2.81 -0.64 12.92
C LEU A 709 -3.02 -0.60 14.46
N ASP A 710 -2.09 -0.01 15.22
CA ASP A 710 -2.07 -0.09 16.69
C ASP A 710 -3.31 0.48 17.36
N CYS A 711 -3.82 1.62 16.88
CA CYS A 711 -5.05 2.22 17.41
C CYS A 711 -6.28 1.34 17.13
N ALA A 712 -6.29 0.63 16.00
CA ALA A 712 -7.39 -0.25 15.60
C ALA A 712 -7.60 -1.41 16.60
N GLN A 713 -6.59 -1.79 17.39
CA GLN A 713 -6.72 -2.80 18.45
C GLN A 713 -7.74 -2.44 19.53
N CYS A 714 -7.95 -1.14 19.80
CA CYS A 714 -8.71 -0.67 20.97
C CYS A 714 -9.90 0.22 20.62
N HIS A 715 -9.86 0.95 19.50
CA HIS A 715 -10.93 1.79 18.99
C HIS A 715 -10.82 1.88 17.46
N LYS A 716 -11.68 2.63 16.75
CA LYS A 716 -11.44 2.89 15.33
C LYS A 716 -10.16 3.74 15.15
N HIS A 717 -9.35 3.45 14.14
CA HIS A 717 -8.21 4.26 13.75
C HIS A 717 -8.62 5.75 13.55
N PRO A 718 -7.89 6.72 14.10
CA PRO A 718 -8.28 8.14 14.05
C PRO A 718 -8.10 8.80 12.67
N PHE A 719 -7.21 8.24 11.84
CA PHE A 719 -6.74 8.82 10.58
C PHE A 719 -7.05 7.96 9.35
N ASP A 720 -7.79 6.85 9.53
CA ASP A 720 -8.13 5.92 8.47
C ASP A 720 -9.48 5.23 8.77
N GLU A 721 -10.00 4.40 7.86
CA GLU A 721 -11.32 3.77 7.99
C GLU A 721 -11.37 2.56 8.95
N TRP A 722 -10.22 1.98 9.32
CA TRP A 722 -10.11 0.71 10.06
C TRP A 722 -10.79 0.75 11.44
N SER A 723 -11.87 -0.02 11.61
CA SER A 723 -12.51 -0.24 12.92
C SER A 723 -11.81 -1.33 13.73
N LYS A 724 -12.21 -1.46 15.01
CA LYS A 724 -11.75 -2.55 15.87
C LYS A 724 -12.15 -3.93 15.37
N GLN A 725 -13.36 -4.06 14.80
CA GLN A 725 -13.82 -5.30 14.20
C GLN A 725 -13.02 -5.65 12.94
N ASP A 726 -12.57 -4.66 12.15
CA ASP A 726 -11.71 -4.90 10.99
C ASP A 726 -10.34 -5.43 11.42
N PHE A 727 -9.75 -4.89 12.50
CA PHE A 727 -8.50 -5.41 13.04
C PHE A 727 -8.64 -6.83 13.60
N GLU A 728 -9.74 -7.13 14.32
CA GLU A 728 -10.03 -8.47 14.84
C GLU A 728 -10.19 -9.49 13.70
N LEU A 729 -10.96 -9.16 12.66
CA LEU A 729 -11.15 -10.04 11.50
C LEU A 729 -9.90 -10.13 10.60
N PHE A 730 -9.06 -9.10 10.55
CA PHE A 730 -7.75 -9.17 9.86
C PHE A 730 -6.74 -10.03 10.65
N THR A 731 -6.85 -10.04 11.98
CA THR A 731 -6.02 -10.87 12.87
C THR A 731 -6.26 -12.37 12.66
N GLU A 732 -7.46 -12.77 12.23
CA GLU A 732 -7.82 -14.18 12.00
C GLU A 732 -6.95 -14.89 10.94
N PHE A 733 -6.42 -14.16 9.94
CA PHE A 733 -5.45 -14.75 8.99
C PHE A 733 -4.17 -15.28 9.66
N PHE A 734 -3.80 -14.75 10.83
CA PHE A 734 -2.55 -15.09 11.52
C PHE A 734 -2.76 -16.07 12.68
N THR A 735 -3.99 -16.39 13.07
CA THR A 735 -4.28 -17.24 14.25
C THR A 735 -3.76 -18.66 14.08
N ARG A 736 -3.82 -19.21 12.87
CA ARG A 736 -3.36 -20.58 12.53
C ARG A 736 -1.84 -20.68 12.36
N VAL A 737 -1.11 -19.57 12.23
CA VAL A 737 0.36 -19.56 12.06
C VAL A 737 1.04 -19.81 13.40
N LYS A 738 1.73 -20.94 13.56
CA LYS A 738 2.43 -21.32 14.81
C LYS A 738 3.94 -21.39 14.62
N PHE A 739 4.66 -21.22 15.73
CA PHE A 739 6.05 -21.66 15.89
C PHE A 739 6.11 -22.60 17.10
N GLY A 740 6.55 -23.84 16.92
CA GLY A 740 6.50 -24.84 17.98
C GLY A 740 6.80 -26.26 17.50
N VAL A 741 6.17 -27.24 18.17
CA VAL A 741 6.17 -28.64 17.76
C VAL A 741 4.74 -28.98 17.34
N PRO A 742 4.49 -29.43 16.10
CA PRO A 742 3.16 -29.86 15.67
C PRO A 742 2.77 -31.22 16.26
N PRO A 743 1.48 -31.61 16.21
CA PRO A 743 0.98 -32.83 16.85
C PRO A 743 1.62 -34.13 16.32
N ASP A 744 1.97 -34.20 15.03
CA ASP A 744 2.63 -35.35 14.40
C ASP A 744 4.08 -35.53 14.90
N ALA A 745 4.81 -34.42 15.08
CA ALA A 745 6.19 -34.43 15.54
C ALA A 745 6.34 -34.69 17.05
N ALA A 746 5.29 -34.48 17.85
CA ALA A 746 5.36 -34.39 19.30
C ALA A 746 6.09 -35.56 19.98
N VAL A 747 5.81 -36.80 19.55
CA VAL A 747 6.41 -38.02 20.11
C VAL A 747 7.89 -38.13 19.74
N LEU A 748 8.24 -37.93 18.46
CA LEU A 748 9.61 -38.06 17.98
C LEU A 748 10.50 -36.91 18.52
N HIS A 749 9.98 -35.68 18.57
CA HIS A 749 10.62 -34.54 19.22
C HIS A 749 10.89 -34.78 20.72
N GLU A 750 10.07 -35.57 21.41
CA GLU A 750 10.35 -36.00 22.80
C GLU A 750 11.39 -37.12 22.88
N GLN A 751 11.25 -38.17 22.07
CA GLN A 751 12.19 -39.29 22.04
C GLN A 751 13.60 -38.81 21.73
N THR A 752 13.80 -38.02 20.68
CA THR A 752 15.11 -37.45 20.31
C THR A 752 15.68 -36.57 21.41
N ARG A 753 14.88 -35.70 22.04
CA ARG A 753 15.32 -34.85 23.17
C ARG A 753 15.81 -35.68 24.36
N ASN A 754 15.11 -36.77 24.67
CA ASN A 754 15.46 -37.68 25.76
C ASN A 754 16.70 -38.52 25.44
N MET A 755 16.84 -39.03 24.21
CA MET A 755 18.05 -39.74 23.74
C MET A 755 19.30 -38.84 23.74
N LEU A 756 19.14 -37.54 23.51
CA LEU A 756 20.21 -36.55 23.62
C LEU A 756 20.54 -36.12 25.07
N GLY A 757 19.79 -36.63 26.07
CA GLY A 757 20.02 -36.33 27.48
C GLY A 757 19.72 -34.89 27.89
N VAL A 758 18.87 -34.17 27.14
CA VAL A 758 18.59 -32.74 27.37
C VAL A 758 17.49 -32.58 28.44
N PRO A 759 17.78 -32.11 29.67
CA PRO A 759 16.89 -32.32 30.81
C PRO A 759 15.59 -31.52 30.78
N VAL A 760 14.46 -32.19 31.07
CA VAL A 760 13.10 -31.63 31.06
C VAL A 760 12.89 -30.54 32.13
N LYS A 761 13.53 -30.65 33.31
CA LYS A 761 13.30 -29.78 34.48
C LYS A 761 14.40 -28.73 34.75
N LEU A 762 15.33 -28.48 33.81
CA LEU A 762 16.32 -27.42 34.00
C LEU A 762 15.72 -26.03 33.73
N ASN A 763 15.77 -25.17 34.75
CA ASN A 763 15.20 -23.83 34.71
C ASN A 763 16.12 -22.84 33.99
N THR A 764 16.13 -22.88 32.66
CA THR A 764 16.33 -21.74 31.72
C THR A 764 16.43 -22.23 30.28
N ALA A 765 15.91 -21.45 29.33
CA ALA A 765 16.15 -21.67 27.90
C ALA A 765 17.62 -21.51 27.49
N ALA A 766 18.46 -20.86 28.32
CA ALA A 766 19.90 -20.75 28.09
C ALA A 766 20.61 -22.13 28.12
N LEU A 767 20.40 -22.92 29.17
CA LEU A 767 21.03 -24.24 29.32
C LEU A 767 20.62 -25.21 28.20
N ARG A 768 19.34 -25.18 27.78
CA ARG A 768 18.86 -25.99 26.64
C ARG A 768 19.60 -25.65 25.35
N ARG A 769 19.74 -24.36 25.04
CA ARG A 769 20.49 -23.88 23.86
C ARG A 769 21.97 -24.24 23.93
N GLN A 770 22.60 -24.17 25.11
CA GLN A 770 23.97 -24.60 25.31
C GLN A 770 24.17 -26.11 25.03
N SER A 771 23.24 -26.96 25.47
CA SER A 771 23.27 -28.39 25.12
C SER A 771 23.13 -28.63 23.61
N TYR A 772 22.18 -27.98 22.95
CA TYR A 772 21.99 -28.13 21.50
C TYR A 772 23.18 -27.61 20.67
N LEU A 773 23.80 -26.49 21.06
CA LEU A 773 25.02 -26.00 20.44
C LEU A 773 26.17 -27.03 20.53
N ARG A 774 26.32 -27.73 21.66
CA ARG A 774 27.30 -28.82 21.78
C ARG A 774 26.95 -30.01 20.87
N ILE A 775 25.69 -30.41 20.83
CA ILE A 775 25.23 -31.57 20.04
C ILE A 775 25.40 -31.33 18.53
N ALA A 776 25.14 -30.12 18.03
CA ALA A 776 25.43 -29.77 16.65
C ALA A 776 26.93 -29.67 16.35
N ALA A 777 27.76 -29.24 17.32
CA ALA A 777 29.22 -29.29 17.19
C ALA A 777 29.77 -30.73 17.11
N GLU A 778 29.11 -31.69 17.78
CA GLU A 778 29.38 -33.12 17.62
C GLU A 778 29.03 -33.62 16.20
N GLY A 779 28.16 -32.91 15.46
CA GLY A 779 27.65 -33.28 14.14
C GLY A 779 26.38 -34.13 14.20
N ARG A 780 25.54 -33.94 15.23
CA ARG A 780 24.36 -34.77 15.51
C ARG A 780 23.09 -33.93 15.40
N SER A 781 22.04 -34.52 14.83
CA SER A 781 20.73 -33.84 14.68
C SER A 781 20.11 -33.49 16.02
N ILE A 782 19.45 -32.33 16.09
CA ILE A 782 18.69 -31.88 17.27
C ILE A 782 17.19 -31.82 16.99
N PRO A 783 16.33 -31.92 18.02
CA PRO A 783 14.88 -31.78 17.86
C PRO A 783 14.52 -30.30 17.69
N TRP A 784 14.53 -29.87 16.42
CA TRP A 784 14.13 -28.52 16.00
C TRP A 784 12.65 -28.25 16.23
N ARG A 785 12.31 -26.98 16.43
CA ARG A 785 10.94 -26.48 16.30
C ARG A 785 10.74 -25.78 14.97
N GLU A 786 9.49 -25.78 14.52
CA GLU A 786 9.11 -25.42 13.17
C GLU A 786 8.02 -24.34 13.15
N VAL A 787 8.00 -23.57 12.07
CA VAL A 787 6.88 -22.74 11.66
C VAL A 787 5.95 -23.57 10.78
N TYR A 788 4.71 -23.71 11.22
CA TYR A 788 3.67 -24.51 10.59
C TYR A 788 2.30 -23.83 10.70
N ILE A 789 1.34 -24.32 9.91
CA ILE A 789 -0.05 -23.87 9.92
C ILE A 789 -0.91 -24.94 10.62
N GLU A 790 -1.60 -24.56 11.68
CA GLU A 790 -2.64 -25.42 12.26
C GLU A 790 -3.84 -25.53 11.29
N PRO A 791 -4.53 -26.68 11.23
CA PRO A 791 -5.83 -26.76 10.57
C PRO A 791 -6.86 -25.85 11.28
N ALA A 792 -7.96 -25.53 10.59
CA ALA A 792 -9.09 -24.83 11.21
C ALA A 792 -9.64 -25.63 12.40
N LYS A 793 -10.03 -24.93 13.48
CA LYS A 793 -10.50 -25.53 14.74
C LYS A 793 -12.03 -25.55 14.89
N THR A 794 -12.73 -24.93 13.95
CA THR A 794 -14.18 -24.79 13.89
C THR A 794 -14.62 -24.99 12.46
N GLU A 795 -15.85 -25.45 12.25
CA GLU A 795 -16.46 -25.61 10.92
C GLU A 795 -16.51 -24.29 10.15
N LYS A 796 -16.58 -23.16 10.86
CA LYS A 796 -16.51 -21.81 10.30
C LYS A 796 -15.44 -20.97 10.99
N GLN A 797 -14.60 -20.30 10.20
CA GLN A 797 -13.65 -19.28 10.65
C GLN A 797 -13.66 -18.15 9.61
N VAL A 798 -13.97 -16.92 10.02
CA VAL A 798 -14.11 -15.78 9.09
C VAL A 798 -12.99 -14.78 9.36
N ALA A 799 -12.33 -14.35 8.29
CA ALA A 799 -11.36 -13.26 8.30
C ALA A 799 -11.83 -12.12 7.36
N LYS A 800 -11.18 -10.96 7.42
CA LYS A 800 -11.52 -9.81 6.56
C LYS A 800 -10.27 -9.09 6.08
N LEU A 801 -10.18 -8.84 4.77
CA LEU A 801 -9.12 -8.03 4.19
C LEU A 801 -9.35 -6.55 4.51
N LEU A 802 -8.28 -5.76 4.70
CA LEU A 802 -8.43 -4.32 4.96
C LEU A 802 -9.07 -3.64 3.74
N GLY A 803 -10.24 -3.02 3.94
CA GLY A 803 -11.06 -2.44 2.87
C GLY A 803 -11.81 -3.46 2.00
N GLY A 804 -11.76 -4.74 2.33
CA GLY A 804 -12.40 -5.83 1.59
C GLY A 804 -13.64 -6.43 2.27
N GLU A 805 -14.19 -7.49 1.68
CA GLU A 805 -15.29 -8.26 2.25
C GLU A 805 -14.82 -9.32 3.28
N GLU A 806 -15.77 -9.88 4.02
CA GLU A 806 -15.53 -11.03 4.90
C GLU A 806 -15.36 -12.31 4.08
N ILE A 807 -14.34 -13.11 4.41
CA ILE A 807 -13.93 -14.33 3.71
C ILE A 807 -13.95 -15.50 4.70
N ASP A 808 -14.57 -16.62 4.31
CA ASP A 808 -14.52 -17.87 5.06
C ASP A 808 -13.17 -18.57 4.79
N ILE A 809 -12.37 -18.78 5.84
CA ILE A 809 -11.01 -19.31 5.78
C ILE A 809 -10.88 -20.72 6.39
N SER A 810 -11.99 -21.38 6.74
CA SER A 810 -12.00 -22.77 7.24
C SER A 810 -11.26 -23.73 6.29
N GLU A 811 -11.68 -23.75 5.03
CA GLU A 811 -11.19 -24.68 4.00
C GLU A 811 -9.81 -24.32 3.43
N SER A 812 -9.26 -23.15 3.80
CA SER A 812 -7.95 -22.70 3.32
C SER A 812 -6.83 -23.54 3.95
N SER A 813 -5.92 -24.08 3.15
CA SER A 813 -4.68 -24.73 3.62
C SER A 813 -3.84 -23.76 4.46
N ASP A 814 -3.55 -22.59 3.90
CA ASP A 814 -2.88 -21.48 4.56
C ASP A 814 -3.61 -20.15 4.24
N PRO A 815 -4.31 -19.53 5.21
CA PRO A 815 -4.99 -18.25 5.01
C PRO A 815 -4.06 -17.12 4.54
N ARG A 816 -2.73 -17.23 4.74
CA ARG A 816 -1.75 -16.24 4.25
C ARG A 816 -1.65 -16.18 2.72
N GLU A 817 -2.05 -17.23 2.00
CA GLU A 817 -2.08 -17.23 0.53
C GLU A 817 -3.06 -16.17 0.00
N LEU A 818 -4.21 -16.01 0.66
CA LEU A 818 -5.23 -15.01 0.33
C LEU A 818 -4.70 -13.58 0.59
N LEU A 819 -3.93 -13.38 1.66
CA LEU A 819 -3.24 -12.11 1.93
C LEU A 819 -2.21 -11.79 0.86
N MET A 820 -1.39 -12.77 0.44
CA MET A 820 -0.37 -12.56 -0.59
C MET A 820 -0.99 -12.25 -1.96
N GLN A 821 -2.07 -12.93 -2.34
CA GLN A 821 -2.84 -12.62 -3.54
C GLN A 821 -3.43 -11.20 -3.46
N TRP A 822 -4.06 -10.84 -2.34
CA TRP A 822 -4.59 -9.49 -2.12
C TRP A 822 -3.52 -8.40 -2.16
N MET A 823 -2.26 -8.66 -1.77
CA MET A 823 -1.15 -7.71 -1.87
C MET A 823 -0.62 -7.48 -3.30
N LEU A 824 -0.88 -8.40 -4.22
CA LEU A 824 -0.40 -8.35 -5.60
C LEU A 824 -1.51 -7.96 -6.61
N ASN A 825 -2.78 -8.16 -6.25
CA ASN A 825 -3.92 -7.83 -7.10
C ASN A 825 -4.27 -6.34 -7.08
N GLU A 826 -4.51 -5.74 -8.26
CA GLU A 826 -5.13 -4.42 -8.33
C GLU A 826 -6.57 -4.46 -7.77
N PRO A 827 -7.04 -3.40 -7.08
CA PRO A 827 -6.43 -2.07 -6.93
C PRO A 827 -5.55 -1.90 -5.68
N ASN A 828 -5.11 -2.99 -5.02
CA ASN A 828 -4.35 -2.89 -3.77
C ASN A 828 -2.89 -2.48 -3.99
N HIS A 829 -2.66 -1.19 -4.11
CA HIS A 829 -1.31 -0.65 -4.22
C HIS A 829 -0.60 -0.45 -2.86
N TYR A 830 -1.16 -0.82 -1.69
CA TYR A 830 -0.50 -0.54 -0.39
C TYR A 830 0.90 -1.18 -0.32
N PHE A 831 1.02 -2.44 -0.76
CA PHE A 831 2.28 -3.17 -0.81
C PHE A 831 3.37 -2.44 -1.62
N ALA A 832 3.05 -2.09 -2.87
CA ALA A 832 3.99 -1.40 -3.75
C ALA A 832 4.25 0.06 -3.31
N LYS A 833 3.23 0.79 -2.84
CA LYS A 833 3.36 2.16 -2.32
C LYS A 833 4.28 2.23 -1.12
N ALA A 834 4.12 1.34 -0.14
CA ALA A 834 4.93 1.34 1.08
C ALA A 834 6.42 1.16 0.76
N PHE A 835 6.74 0.20 -0.11
CA PHE A 835 8.12 -0.02 -0.54
C PHE A 835 8.67 1.16 -1.35
N VAL A 836 7.96 1.59 -2.39
CA VAL A 836 8.38 2.73 -3.24
C VAL A 836 8.59 4.00 -2.43
N ASN A 837 7.70 4.29 -1.47
CA ASN A 837 7.79 5.46 -0.61
C ASN A 837 8.97 5.39 0.36
N ARG A 838 9.29 4.21 0.90
CA ARG A 838 10.50 3.96 1.72
C ARG A 838 11.80 4.16 0.93
N ILE A 839 11.88 3.60 -0.29
CA ILE A 839 13.05 3.78 -1.15
C ILE A 839 13.20 5.25 -1.54
N TRP A 840 12.11 5.96 -1.86
CA TRP A 840 12.15 7.41 -2.10
C TRP A 840 12.63 8.20 -0.86
N ALA A 841 12.09 7.90 0.33
CA ALA A 841 12.48 8.55 1.57
C ALA A 841 13.97 8.37 1.89
N HIS A 842 14.54 7.19 1.62
CA HIS A 842 15.98 6.95 1.74
C HIS A 842 16.82 7.88 0.85
N TYR A 843 16.41 8.14 -0.40
CA TYR A 843 17.14 9.06 -1.29
C TYR A 843 16.92 10.54 -0.97
N PHE A 844 15.72 10.94 -0.50
CA PHE A 844 15.35 12.35 -0.34
C PHE A 844 15.25 12.84 1.12
N ASN A 845 15.53 11.98 2.11
CA ASN A 845 15.32 12.20 3.55
C ASN A 845 13.85 12.37 3.99
N VAL A 846 12.93 12.55 3.04
CA VAL A 846 11.48 12.71 3.24
C VAL A 846 10.76 11.87 2.20
N GLY A 847 9.76 11.10 2.64
CA GLY A 847 8.90 10.33 1.74
C GLY A 847 7.90 11.22 0.98
N ILE A 848 7.33 10.70 -0.12
CA ILE A 848 6.24 11.39 -0.82
C ILE A 848 5.00 11.43 0.11
N ILE A 849 4.78 10.33 0.85
CA ILE A 849 4.03 10.30 2.11
C ILE A 849 5.06 10.32 3.24
N ASN A 850 4.87 11.16 4.26
CA ASN A 850 5.82 11.31 5.36
C ASN A 850 5.05 11.39 6.71
N PRO A 851 5.37 10.60 7.75
CA PRO A 851 6.40 9.54 7.81
C PRO A 851 6.28 8.46 6.73
N PRO A 852 7.37 7.77 6.36
CA PRO A 852 7.38 6.86 5.22
C PRO A 852 6.51 5.60 5.41
N ASP A 853 6.20 5.28 6.67
CA ASP A 853 5.42 4.15 7.18
C ASP A 853 4.11 4.60 7.86
N ASP A 854 3.53 5.71 7.38
CA ASP A 854 2.22 6.23 7.82
C ASP A 854 1.29 6.45 6.62
N LEU A 855 1.04 5.39 5.85
CA LEU A 855 0.10 5.39 4.72
C LEU A 855 -1.33 5.30 5.26
N ASN A 856 -2.02 6.45 5.37
CA ASN A 856 -3.42 6.55 5.79
C ASN A 856 -4.17 7.67 5.01
N GLN A 857 -5.51 7.67 5.07
CA GLN A 857 -6.37 8.61 4.33
C GLN A 857 -6.18 10.09 4.73
N ALA A 858 -5.76 10.35 5.97
CA ALA A 858 -5.42 11.69 6.44
C ALA A 858 -3.94 12.09 6.21
N ASN A 859 -3.11 11.24 5.60
CA ASN A 859 -1.71 11.54 5.25
C ASN A 859 -1.46 11.36 3.73
N PRO A 860 -2.07 12.22 2.89
CA PRO A 860 -1.94 12.12 1.43
C PRO A 860 -0.52 12.45 0.93
N PRO A 861 -0.10 11.84 -0.20
CA PRO A 861 1.20 12.13 -0.83
C PRO A 861 1.32 13.60 -1.27
N SER A 862 2.46 14.24 -1.01
CA SER A 862 2.75 15.61 -1.49
C SER A 862 2.66 15.72 -3.02
N ASN A 863 3.04 14.64 -3.71
CA ASN A 863 2.92 14.50 -5.16
C ASN A 863 2.34 13.12 -5.52
N LYS A 864 1.01 13.00 -5.56
CA LYS A 864 0.32 11.74 -5.90
C LYS A 864 0.76 11.19 -7.27
N ALA A 865 0.89 12.05 -8.28
CA ALA A 865 1.22 11.63 -9.64
C ALA A 865 2.62 11.00 -9.73
N LEU A 866 3.60 11.54 -8.99
CA LEU A 866 4.93 10.95 -8.85
C LEU A 866 4.88 9.56 -8.20
N LEU A 867 4.15 9.41 -7.08
CA LEU A 867 4.02 8.13 -6.38
C LEU A 867 3.30 7.09 -7.26
N ASP A 868 2.21 7.47 -7.92
CA ASP A 868 1.48 6.61 -8.86
C ASP A 868 2.39 6.16 -10.02
N TYR A 869 3.21 7.06 -10.58
CA TYR A 869 4.15 6.74 -11.65
C TYR A 869 5.19 5.70 -11.20
N LEU A 870 5.85 5.93 -10.07
CA LEU A 870 6.90 5.03 -9.54
C LEU A 870 6.33 3.66 -9.16
N VAL A 871 5.14 3.62 -8.54
CA VAL A 871 4.43 2.37 -8.18
C VAL A 871 4.07 1.57 -9.42
N ASN A 872 3.48 2.21 -10.43
CA ASN A 872 3.10 1.54 -11.68
C ASN A 872 4.33 1.05 -12.46
N GLY A 873 5.45 1.76 -12.40
CA GLY A 873 6.72 1.31 -12.98
C GLY A 873 7.31 0.11 -12.24
N PHE A 874 7.30 0.14 -10.90
CA PHE A 874 7.83 -0.92 -10.04
C PHE A 874 7.04 -2.24 -10.16
N ILE A 875 5.71 -2.17 -10.27
CA ILE A 875 4.89 -3.35 -10.56
C ILE A 875 5.23 -3.90 -11.95
N LYS A 876 5.34 -3.03 -12.97
CA LYS A 876 5.65 -3.43 -14.36
C LYS A 876 7.07 -3.94 -14.58
N SER A 877 8.04 -3.58 -13.73
CA SER A 877 9.39 -4.15 -13.77
C SER A 877 9.47 -5.54 -13.11
N GLY A 878 8.37 -6.08 -12.61
CA GLY A 878 8.38 -7.33 -11.84
C GLY A 878 8.94 -7.14 -10.43
N TYR A 879 8.65 -5.99 -9.81
CA TYR A 879 9.13 -5.59 -8.48
C TYR A 879 10.65 -5.53 -8.37
N ASP A 880 11.33 -5.17 -9.48
CA ASP A 880 12.79 -4.99 -9.56
C ASP A 880 13.27 -3.79 -8.73
N MET A 881 14.08 -4.06 -7.71
CA MET A 881 14.70 -3.04 -6.85
C MET A 881 15.70 -2.19 -7.64
N LYS A 882 16.63 -2.79 -8.40
CA LYS A 882 17.62 -2.06 -9.19
C LYS A 882 16.96 -1.11 -10.19
N TRP A 883 15.83 -1.49 -10.80
CA TRP A 883 15.02 -0.58 -11.63
C TRP A 883 14.57 0.67 -10.86
N LEU A 884 14.10 0.52 -9.62
CA LEU A 884 13.61 1.64 -8.80
C LEU A 884 14.76 2.57 -8.36
N HIS A 885 15.87 2.01 -7.89
CA HIS A 885 17.09 2.75 -7.54
C HIS A 885 17.63 3.55 -8.75
N ARG A 886 17.72 2.91 -9.91
CA ARG A 886 18.12 3.50 -11.20
C ARG A 886 17.18 4.64 -11.63
N THR A 887 15.86 4.42 -11.53
CA THR A 887 14.84 5.40 -11.94
C THR A 887 14.87 6.66 -11.08
N ILE A 888 15.14 6.52 -9.78
CA ILE A 888 15.29 7.66 -8.87
C ILE A 888 16.59 8.42 -9.13
N ALA A 889 17.74 7.73 -9.18
CA ALA A 889 19.05 8.40 -9.23
C ALA A 889 19.37 9.07 -10.58
N ASN A 890 18.80 8.58 -11.68
CA ASN A 890 18.91 9.22 -12.99
C ASN A 890 17.99 10.45 -13.16
N SER A 891 17.11 10.76 -12.19
CA SER A 891 16.28 11.96 -12.24
C SER A 891 17.11 13.23 -12.02
N ARG A 892 16.80 14.30 -12.76
CA ARG A 892 17.37 15.65 -12.54
C ARG A 892 17.02 16.17 -11.13
N THR A 893 15.95 15.65 -10.53
CA THR A 893 15.48 15.93 -9.17
C THR A 893 16.43 15.38 -8.11
N TYR A 894 16.85 14.11 -8.22
CA TYR A 894 17.85 13.54 -7.31
C TYR A 894 19.21 14.25 -7.43
N GLN A 895 19.53 14.77 -8.62
CA GLN A 895 20.79 15.45 -8.93
C GLN A 895 20.77 16.97 -8.67
N LEU A 896 19.83 17.45 -7.85
CA LEU A 896 19.81 18.84 -7.37
C LEU A 896 20.95 19.12 -6.37
N SER A 897 21.46 20.35 -6.33
CA SER A 897 22.32 20.78 -5.23
C SER A 897 21.48 21.03 -3.98
N TRP A 898 22.06 20.79 -2.80
CA TRP A 898 21.46 21.15 -1.50
C TRP A 898 21.36 22.66 -1.28
N ARG A 899 22.15 23.47 -2.01
CA ARG A 899 22.14 24.93 -1.87
C ARG A 899 20.80 25.49 -2.35
N PRO A 900 20.00 26.17 -1.50
CA PRO A 900 18.63 26.55 -1.83
C PRO A 900 18.54 27.84 -2.66
N HIS A 901 17.74 27.80 -3.73
CA HIS A 901 17.27 28.99 -4.44
C HIS A 901 16.39 29.87 -3.50
N PRO A 902 16.37 31.21 -3.60
CA PRO A 902 15.58 32.06 -2.70
C PRO A 902 14.09 31.70 -2.58
N THR A 903 13.47 31.12 -3.61
CA THR A 903 12.07 30.65 -3.56
C THR A 903 11.87 29.31 -2.86
N ASN A 904 12.92 28.51 -2.64
CA ASN A 904 12.81 27.12 -2.16
C ASN A 904 13.37 26.88 -0.75
N ARG A 905 13.98 27.91 -0.12
CA ARG A 905 14.56 27.89 1.24
C ARG A 905 13.67 27.37 2.38
N LYS A 906 12.36 27.19 2.16
CA LYS A 906 11.39 26.66 3.13
C LYS A 906 10.74 25.34 2.71
N ASP A 907 10.99 24.87 1.49
CA ASP A 907 10.43 23.61 1.02
C ASP A 907 11.31 22.44 1.46
N VAL A 908 10.73 21.51 2.23
CA VAL A 908 11.35 20.26 2.65
C VAL A 908 10.53 19.03 2.24
N ARG A 909 9.48 19.20 1.40
CA ARG A 909 8.48 18.16 1.10
C ARG A 909 8.18 17.97 -0.40
N ASN A 910 8.55 18.95 -1.24
CA ASN A 910 8.24 18.96 -2.67
C ASN A 910 9.48 18.76 -3.56
N PHE A 911 10.62 18.39 -2.97
CA PHE A 911 11.84 17.96 -3.66
C PHE A 911 12.46 19.05 -4.57
N SER A 912 12.32 20.31 -4.18
CA SER A 912 12.91 21.47 -4.87
C SER A 912 14.43 21.58 -4.77
N HIS A 913 15.05 20.89 -3.81
CA HIS A 913 16.49 20.77 -3.59
C HIS A 913 16.77 19.53 -2.73
N THR A 914 18.05 19.16 -2.59
CA THR A 914 18.44 18.08 -1.68
C THR A 914 18.40 18.56 -0.24
N VAL A 915 17.57 17.91 0.59
CA VAL A 915 17.59 18.12 2.05
C VAL A 915 18.78 17.35 2.63
N LEU A 916 19.67 18.06 3.32
CA LEU A 916 20.82 17.46 4.00
C LEU A 916 20.36 16.40 5.02
N ARG A 917 21.01 15.23 5.04
CA ARG A 917 20.77 14.18 6.05
C ARG A 917 22.06 13.73 6.70
N ARG A 918 21.99 13.17 7.90
CA ARG A 918 23.15 12.52 8.54
C ARG A 918 23.49 11.20 7.86
N LEU A 919 24.75 10.79 7.98
CA LEU A 919 25.15 9.42 7.65
C LEU A 919 24.57 8.45 8.69
N PRO A 920 23.84 7.40 8.29
CA PRO A 920 23.36 6.39 9.24
C PRO A 920 24.52 5.68 9.95
N ALA A 921 24.30 5.22 11.19
CA ALA A 921 25.33 4.69 12.09
C ALA A 921 26.44 3.84 11.45
N GLU A 922 26.06 2.85 10.66
CA GLU A 922 26.99 1.93 10.02
C GLU A 922 27.86 2.63 8.97
N VAL A 923 27.25 3.52 8.17
CA VAL A 923 27.90 4.33 7.14
C VAL A 923 28.81 5.39 7.75
N ALA A 924 28.40 6.01 8.87
CA ALA A 924 29.21 6.99 9.59
C ALA A 924 30.53 6.38 10.08
N ILE A 925 30.47 5.19 10.70
CA ILE A 925 31.68 4.50 11.19
C ILE A 925 32.50 3.91 10.03
N ASP A 926 31.86 3.32 9.02
CA ASP A 926 32.57 2.84 7.83
C ASP A 926 33.25 4.00 7.07
N ALA A 927 32.68 5.20 7.05
CA ALA A 927 33.28 6.40 6.46
C ALA A 927 34.51 6.87 7.24
N ILE A 928 34.48 6.87 8.57
CA ILE A 928 35.68 7.17 9.40
C ILE A 928 36.78 6.14 9.12
N LEU A 929 36.44 4.84 9.11
CA LEU A 929 37.38 3.76 8.82
C LEU A 929 37.99 3.86 7.41
N GLN A 930 37.23 4.30 6.40
CA GLN A 930 37.75 4.55 5.06
C GLN A 930 38.67 5.78 5.01
N ALA A 931 38.24 6.89 5.64
CA ALA A 931 38.96 8.16 5.59
C ALA A 931 40.37 8.07 6.20
N THR A 932 40.55 7.35 7.31
CA THR A 932 41.86 7.24 7.99
C THR A 932 42.71 6.05 7.56
N ALA A 933 42.15 5.05 6.85
CA ALA A 933 42.86 3.83 6.49
C ALA A 933 44.06 4.06 5.56
N SER A 934 45.13 3.31 5.79
CA SER A 934 46.25 3.14 4.84
C SER A 934 45.76 2.81 3.44
N GLU A 935 46.50 3.19 2.39
CA GLU A 935 46.14 2.91 0.99
C GLU A 935 45.79 1.42 0.77
N LYS A 936 46.60 0.53 1.36
CA LYS A 936 46.43 -0.93 1.33
C LYS A 936 45.17 -1.43 2.06
N GLN A 937 44.67 -0.71 3.05
CA GLN A 937 43.46 -1.06 3.81
C GLN A 937 42.21 -0.37 3.22
N LEU A 938 42.34 0.85 2.68
CA LEU A 938 41.29 1.52 1.91
C LEU A 938 40.90 0.73 0.66
N ALA A 939 41.88 0.25 -0.11
CA ALA A 939 41.64 -0.62 -1.28
C ALA A 939 40.87 -1.91 -0.91
N LYS A 940 41.04 -2.41 0.32
CA LYS A 940 40.24 -3.54 0.84
C LYS A 940 38.84 -3.09 1.26
N LEU A 941 38.68 -1.97 1.96
CA LEU A 941 37.35 -1.47 2.37
C LEU A 941 36.47 -1.07 1.17
N ALA A 942 37.08 -0.72 0.03
CA ALA A 942 36.38 -0.50 -1.23
C ALA A 942 35.88 -1.80 -1.92
N THR A 943 36.56 -2.94 -1.69
CA THR A 943 36.33 -4.20 -2.43
C THR A 943 35.79 -5.36 -1.59
N GLN A 944 36.02 -5.34 -0.27
CA GLN A 944 35.68 -6.40 0.68
C GLN A 944 34.66 -5.87 1.70
N THR A 945 33.44 -6.41 1.67
CA THR A 945 32.34 -5.92 2.51
C THR A 945 32.31 -6.51 3.92
N ASP A 946 32.89 -7.71 4.12
CA ASP A 946 32.93 -8.46 5.39
C ASP A 946 33.55 -7.68 6.55
N ARG A 947 34.47 -6.77 6.24
CA ARG A 947 35.20 -5.93 7.20
C ARG A 947 34.41 -4.71 7.67
N ARG A 948 33.22 -4.46 7.10
CA ARG A 948 32.49 -3.19 7.21
C ARG A 948 31.28 -3.30 8.13
N LYS A 949 31.00 -2.23 8.88
CA LYS A 949 29.87 -2.13 9.83
C LYS A 949 28.51 -2.38 9.17
N ILE A 950 28.32 -2.04 7.89
CA ILE A 950 27.07 -2.36 7.18
C ILE A 950 26.80 -3.88 7.06
N THR A 951 27.82 -4.75 7.17
CA THR A 951 27.62 -6.22 7.20
C THR A 951 27.59 -6.81 8.60
N GLN A 952 27.89 -6.02 9.64
CA GLN A 952 27.92 -6.50 11.02
C GLN A 952 26.50 -6.62 11.58
N HIS A 953 25.96 -7.83 11.45
CA HIS A 953 24.74 -8.25 12.16
C HIS A 953 24.99 -8.24 13.69
N PRO A 954 24.05 -7.77 14.52
CA PRO A 954 24.24 -7.65 15.97
C PRO A 954 24.56 -9.01 16.67
N LEU A 955 25.85 -9.18 17.01
CA LEU A 955 26.35 -10.37 17.69
C LEU A 955 26.08 -10.33 19.20
N SER A 956 25.28 -11.30 19.63
CA SER A 956 24.99 -11.68 21.03
C SER A 956 24.10 -10.75 21.87
N TYR A 957 23.45 -11.38 22.85
CA TYR A 957 22.66 -10.75 23.92
C TYR A 957 23.54 -10.36 25.12
N GLN A 958 24.87 -10.29 24.97
CA GLN A 958 25.76 -9.87 26.05
C GLN A 958 25.90 -8.34 26.03
N THR A 959 25.51 -7.70 27.14
CA THR A 959 25.49 -6.24 27.37
C THR A 959 26.88 -5.58 27.46
N ARG A 960 27.87 -6.15 26.77
CA ARG A 960 29.24 -5.62 26.56
C ARG A 960 29.69 -5.73 25.10
N ALA A 961 28.85 -6.22 24.19
CA ALA A 961 29.23 -6.61 22.83
C ALA A 961 28.43 -5.94 21.70
N ILE A 962 27.47 -5.05 22.02
CA ILE A 962 27.03 -4.06 21.03
C ILE A 962 28.12 -3.01 20.96
N ASP A 963 28.61 -2.75 19.75
CA ASP A 963 29.55 -1.67 19.46
C ASP A 963 28.96 -0.34 19.92
N PHE A 964 29.66 0.33 20.86
CA PHE A 964 29.20 1.58 21.46
C PHE A 964 29.04 2.68 20.41
N SER A 965 29.91 2.71 19.40
CA SER A 965 29.85 3.69 18.32
C SER A 965 28.53 3.58 17.53
N LEU A 966 28.10 2.35 17.21
CA LEU A 966 26.85 2.11 16.49
C LEU A 966 25.61 2.51 17.29
N LEU A 967 25.63 2.37 18.62
CA LEU A 967 24.57 2.87 19.50
C LEU A 967 24.55 4.41 19.55
N VAL A 968 25.72 5.04 19.67
CA VAL A 968 25.87 6.50 19.69
C VAL A 968 25.29 7.15 18.42
N PHE A 969 25.52 6.55 17.25
CA PHE A 969 24.98 7.01 15.97
C PHE A 969 23.58 6.44 15.62
N GLY A 970 22.87 5.82 16.56
CA GLY A 970 21.43 5.52 16.39
C GLY A 970 21.09 4.29 15.53
N LYS A 971 21.96 3.27 15.50
CA LYS A 971 21.65 1.97 14.86
C LYS A 971 20.39 1.35 15.47
N PRO A 972 19.38 0.96 14.67
CA PRO A 972 18.17 0.31 15.18
C PRO A 972 18.51 -1.03 15.82
N LEU A 973 17.86 -1.32 16.96
CA LEU A 973 18.02 -2.60 17.67
C LEU A 973 17.20 -3.74 17.04
N ARG A 974 16.32 -3.42 16.07
CA ARG A 974 15.36 -4.33 15.41
C ARG A 974 14.43 -4.99 16.43
N THR A 975 13.83 -4.15 17.26
CA THR A 975 12.88 -4.51 18.34
C THR A 975 11.43 -4.38 17.89
N THR A 976 11.20 -3.51 16.91
CA THR A 976 9.95 -3.26 16.20
C THR A 976 10.13 -3.52 14.70
N ASN A 977 9.08 -3.28 13.91
CA ASN A 977 9.14 -3.20 12.45
C ASN A 977 8.83 -1.75 11.95
N CYS A 978 9.04 -0.74 12.81
CA CYS A 978 8.86 0.67 12.48
C CYS A 978 10.12 1.23 11.80
N ASP A 979 9.98 2.06 10.77
CA ASP A 979 11.14 2.78 10.20
C ASP A 979 11.70 3.80 11.23
N CYS A 980 10.86 4.23 12.17
CA CYS A 980 11.20 5.13 13.28
C CYS A 980 12.20 4.58 14.30
N GLU A 981 12.55 3.28 14.29
CA GLU A 981 13.52 2.73 15.23
C GLU A 981 14.97 3.15 14.92
N ARG A 982 15.26 3.54 13.68
CA ARG A 982 16.54 4.17 13.32
C ARG A 982 16.53 5.64 13.74
N GLN A 983 17.61 6.11 14.35
CA GLN A 983 17.68 7.44 14.97
C GLN A 983 18.81 8.27 14.34
N ASP A 984 18.54 8.84 13.17
CA ASP A 984 19.49 9.65 12.40
C ASP A 984 19.55 11.15 12.87
N GLU A 985 18.88 11.49 13.97
CA GLU A 985 18.85 12.83 14.58
C GLU A 985 20.17 13.23 15.29
N PRO A 986 20.51 14.53 15.38
CA PRO A 986 21.77 15.00 15.96
C PRO A 986 21.78 14.91 17.49
N THR A 987 22.72 14.15 18.07
CA THR A 987 22.93 14.13 19.52
C THR A 987 24.28 14.74 19.94
N LEU A 988 24.31 15.29 21.17
CA LEU A 988 25.56 15.76 21.78
C LEU A 988 26.57 14.61 21.94
N LEU A 989 26.10 13.40 22.22
CA LEU A 989 26.95 12.23 22.43
C LEU A 989 27.75 11.85 21.17
N GLN A 990 27.15 11.93 19.98
CA GLN A 990 27.84 11.77 18.70
C GLN A 990 28.97 12.80 18.54
N SER A 991 28.70 14.06 18.90
CA SER A 991 29.68 15.15 18.79
C SER A 991 30.81 15.04 19.83
N LEU A 992 30.56 14.41 20.98
CA LEU A 992 31.59 14.10 21.96
C LEU A 992 32.45 12.90 21.53
N TYR A 993 31.84 11.88 20.93
CA TYR A 993 32.52 10.69 20.43
C TYR A 993 33.57 11.04 19.35
N VAL A 994 33.19 11.79 18.31
CA VAL A 994 34.10 12.19 17.21
C VAL A 994 35.18 13.21 17.64
N ARG A 995 35.12 13.74 18.87
CA ARG A 995 36.14 14.67 19.40
C ARG A 995 37.10 14.01 20.37
N ASN A 996 36.58 13.19 21.27
CA ASN A 996 37.27 12.81 22.50
C ASN A 996 37.41 11.29 22.71
N ASP A 997 36.74 10.46 21.92
CA ASP A 997 36.78 9.01 22.13
C ASP A 997 38.12 8.39 21.72
N SER A 998 38.68 7.54 22.57
CA SER A 998 40.02 6.96 22.37
C SER A 998 40.09 5.89 21.28
N GLU A 999 38.97 5.21 20.95
CA GLU A 999 38.93 4.32 19.78
C GLU A 999 38.88 5.15 18.49
N MET A 1000 38.05 6.21 18.47
CA MET A 1000 37.94 7.12 17.33
C MET A 1000 39.28 7.82 17.03
N LEU A 1001 39.89 8.47 18.03
CA LEU A 1001 41.21 9.09 17.91
C LEU A 1001 42.32 8.06 17.58
N GLY A 1002 42.15 6.81 18.01
CA GLY A 1002 42.99 5.69 17.61
C GLY A 1002 43.00 5.45 16.10
N HIS A 1003 41.90 5.68 15.37
CA HIS A 1003 41.85 5.46 13.92
C HIS A 1003 42.79 6.37 13.12
N LEU A 1004 43.21 7.53 13.66
CA LEU A 1004 44.22 8.39 13.05
C LEU A 1004 45.66 7.86 13.27
N THR A 1005 45.89 7.13 14.37
CA THR A 1005 47.25 6.85 14.90
C THR A 1005 47.68 5.38 14.91
N ARG A 1006 46.77 4.45 14.59
CA ARG A 1006 47.07 3.01 14.46
C ARG A 1006 48.03 2.72 13.30
N SER A 1007 48.75 1.60 13.39
CA SER A 1007 49.75 1.18 12.40
C SER A 1007 49.18 0.85 11.01
N ASP A 1008 47.86 0.72 10.88
CA ASP A 1008 47.13 0.56 9.62
C ASP A 1008 46.47 1.87 9.12
N SER A 1009 46.81 3.03 9.70
CA SER A 1009 46.35 4.36 9.23
C SER A 1009 47.25 4.96 8.15
N TRP A 1010 46.67 5.83 7.32
CA TRP A 1010 47.38 6.59 6.28
C TRP A 1010 48.47 7.50 6.86
N LEU A 1011 48.23 8.14 8.01
CA LEU A 1011 49.22 9.01 8.65
C LEU A 1011 50.46 8.23 9.12
N MET A 1012 50.33 6.94 9.46
CA MET A 1012 51.49 6.10 9.78
C MET A 1012 52.28 5.68 8.53
N GLU A 1013 51.66 5.61 7.34
CA GLU A 1013 52.39 5.45 6.07
C GLU A 1013 53.22 6.69 5.71
N LEU A 1014 52.92 7.86 6.29
CA LEU A 1014 53.65 9.11 6.12
C LEU A 1014 54.77 9.33 7.16
N LYS A 1015 54.87 8.49 8.19
CA LYS A 1015 55.79 8.68 9.31
C LYS A 1015 57.26 8.59 8.88
N GLY A 1016 58.07 9.56 9.32
CA GLY A 1016 59.51 9.62 9.03
C GLY A 1016 59.87 10.08 7.60
N LYS A 1017 58.88 10.41 6.76
CA LYS A 1017 59.10 11.03 5.45
C LYS A 1017 59.19 12.55 5.57
N SER A 1018 59.94 13.17 4.67
CA SER A 1018 59.98 14.62 4.45
C SER A 1018 59.29 14.95 3.12
N PHE A 1019 58.64 16.11 3.03
CA PHE A 1019 57.80 16.47 1.88
C PHE A 1019 58.08 17.88 1.38
N THR A 1020 58.27 18.04 0.08
CA THR A 1020 58.31 19.35 -0.60
C THR A 1020 56.95 20.04 -0.57
N GLN A 1021 56.89 21.35 -0.84
CA GLN A 1021 55.61 22.09 -0.89
C GLN A 1021 54.60 21.46 -1.87
N ALA A 1022 55.05 21.05 -3.06
CA ALA A 1022 54.20 20.41 -4.06
C ALA A 1022 53.73 18.98 -3.67
N GLU A 1023 54.34 18.38 -2.65
CA GLU A 1023 53.86 17.14 -2.02
C GLU A 1023 52.91 17.44 -0.86
N GLN A 1024 53.17 18.49 -0.06
CA GLN A 1024 52.25 18.99 0.96
C GLN A 1024 50.88 19.38 0.36
N GLU A 1025 50.88 20.06 -0.79
CA GLU A 1025 49.66 20.37 -1.56
C GLU A 1025 48.88 19.11 -1.98
N LYS A 1026 49.58 18.03 -2.35
CA LYS A 1026 48.96 16.73 -2.66
C LYS A 1026 48.43 16.04 -1.41
N LEU A 1027 49.13 16.10 -0.28
CA LEU A 1027 48.70 15.49 0.99
C LEU A 1027 47.47 16.20 1.56
N VAL A 1028 47.40 17.54 1.50
CA VAL A 1028 46.17 18.29 1.83
C VAL A 1028 45.03 17.86 0.89
N THR A 1029 45.29 17.80 -0.43
CA THR A 1029 44.28 17.38 -1.41
C THR A 1029 43.77 15.95 -1.14
N GLU A 1030 44.66 15.03 -0.79
CA GLU A 1030 44.34 13.64 -0.43
C GLU A 1030 43.47 13.56 0.84
N ALA A 1031 43.77 14.36 1.88
CA ALA A 1031 42.97 14.43 3.09
C ALA A 1031 41.51 14.90 2.83
N TYR A 1032 41.34 15.91 1.97
CA TYR A 1032 40.01 16.38 1.55
C TYR A 1032 39.24 15.35 0.72
N LEU A 1033 39.90 14.68 -0.22
CA LEU A 1033 39.27 13.62 -1.02
C LEU A 1033 38.85 12.40 -0.17
N ARG A 1034 39.66 12.03 0.84
CA ARG A 1034 39.36 10.93 1.78
C ARG A 1034 38.18 11.20 2.72
N THR A 1035 37.92 12.45 3.05
CA THR A 1035 36.91 12.85 4.05
C THR A 1035 35.67 13.43 3.40
N LEU A 1036 35.81 14.51 2.64
CA LEU A 1036 34.74 15.30 2.04
C LEU A 1036 34.42 14.88 0.60
N SER A 1037 35.21 13.99 0.00
CA SER A 1037 35.04 13.47 -1.37
C SER A 1037 35.14 14.53 -2.48
N ARG A 1038 35.78 15.67 -2.18
CA ARG A 1038 36.00 16.79 -3.11
C ARG A 1038 37.42 17.33 -3.00
N PHE A 1039 37.81 18.19 -3.93
CA PHE A 1039 39.01 19.01 -3.79
C PHE A 1039 38.80 20.11 -2.71
N PRO A 1040 39.88 20.57 -2.03
CA PRO A 1040 39.82 21.76 -1.19
C PRO A 1040 39.61 23.02 -2.04
N GLU A 1041 38.82 23.96 -1.53
CA GLU A 1041 38.74 25.31 -2.08
C GLU A 1041 40.08 26.05 -1.96
N LYS A 1042 40.27 27.12 -2.74
CA LYS A 1042 41.52 27.90 -2.75
C LYS A 1042 41.90 28.49 -1.39
N GLN A 1043 40.90 28.81 -0.55
CA GLN A 1043 41.14 29.31 0.80
C GLN A 1043 41.42 28.16 1.78
N GLU A 1044 40.63 27.07 1.73
CA GLU A 1044 40.85 25.85 2.52
C GLU A 1044 42.25 25.26 2.33
N LEU A 1045 42.71 25.13 1.07
CA LEU A 1045 44.05 24.65 0.73
C LEU A 1045 45.13 25.55 1.33
N LYS A 1046 44.97 26.88 1.19
CA LYS A 1046 45.89 27.88 1.72
C LYS A 1046 45.96 27.85 3.25
N GLU A 1047 44.82 27.78 3.93
CA GLU A 1047 44.75 27.71 5.39
C GLU A 1047 45.34 26.40 5.92
N SER A 1048 45.07 25.28 5.26
CA SER A 1048 45.66 23.96 5.57
C SER A 1048 47.19 24.00 5.48
N LEU A 1049 47.75 24.51 4.37
CA LEU A 1049 49.20 24.65 4.20
C LEU A 1049 49.81 25.61 5.23
N GLN A 1050 49.10 26.68 5.58
CA GLN A 1050 49.51 27.61 6.65
C GLN A 1050 49.38 27.02 8.07
N HIS A 1051 48.68 25.89 8.26
CA HIS A 1051 48.71 25.13 9.52
C HIS A 1051 49.89 24.15 9.54
N LEU A 1052 50.07 23.37 8.47
CA LEU A 1052 51.19 22.44 8.30
C LEU A 1052 52.58 23.11 8.42
N GLN A 1053 52.67 24.41 8.12
CA GLN A 1053 53.90 25.22 8.27
C GLN A 1053 54.13 25.76 9.69
N LYS A 1054 53.21 25.57 10.63
CA LYS A 1054 53.32 26.01 12.04
C LYS A 1054 53.58 24.87 13.03
N THR A 1055 53.23 23.64 12.68
CA THR A 1055 53.47 22.44 13.48
C THR A 1055 54.93 21.99 13.38
N GLU A 1056 55.48 21.34 14.42
CA GLU A 1056 56.88 20.90 14.41
C GLU A 1056 57.14 19.79 13.38
N GLN A 1057 56.11 19.00 13.06
CA GLN A 1057 56.15 17.95 12.05
C GLN A 1057 54.95 18.07 11.10
N ILE A 1058 55.16 17.83 9.80
CA ILE A 1058 54.07 17.87 8.80
C ILE A 1058 53.00 16.82 9.12
N GLN A 1059 53.39 15.69 9.71
CA GLN A 1059 52.52 14.62 10.17
C GLN A 1059 51.57 15.06 11.31
N GLU A 1060 51.99 16.02 12.14
CA GLU A 1060 51.16 16.62 13.20
C GLU A 1060 50.11 17.56 12.59
N GLY A 1061 50.51 18.47 11.70
CA GLY A 1061 49.57 19.32 10.96
C GLY A 1061 48.55 18.54 10.11
N LEU A 1062 48.96 17.39 9.55
CA LEU A 1062 48.05 16.47 8.84
C LEU A 1062 47.13 15.68 9.78
N HIS A 1063 47.58 15.34 10.99
CA HIS A 1063 46.73 14.75 12.02
C HIS A 1063 45.63 15.73 12.45
N ASP A 1064 45.99 16.98 12.73
CA ASP A 1064 45.04 18.04 13.07
C ASP A 1064 44.05 18.29 11.92
N LEU A 1065 44.53 18.39 10.68
CA LEU A 1065 43.69 18.58 9.51
C LEU A 1065 42.67 17.43 9.35
N MET A 1066 43.11 16.17 9.46
CA MET A 1066 42.21 15.02 9.41
C MET A 1066 41.19 15.04 10.56
N TRP A 1067 41.61 15.37 11.78
CA TRP A 1067 40.71 15.47 12.94
C TRP A 1067 39.66 16.58 12.76
N VAL A 1068 40.04 17.74 12.22
CA VAL A 1068 39.13 18.85 11.90
C VAL A 1068 38.14 18.43 10.81
N LEU A 1069 38.61 17.81 9.72
CA LEU A 1069 37.78 17.39 8.59
C LEU A 1069 36.72 16.36 9.03
N LEU A 1070 37.11 15.34 9.81
CA LEU A 1070 36.20 14.36 10.41
C LEU A 1070 35.16 15.00 11.37
N ASN A 1071 35.46 16.17 11.93
CA ASN A 1071 34.59 16.93 12.82
C ASN A 1071 33.69 17.97 12.13
N THR A 1072 33.76 18.09 10.80
CA THR A 1072 32.89 18.99 10.03
C THR A 1072 31.44 18.46 9.96
N GLN A 1073 30.49 19.37 9.77
CA GLN A 1073 29.11 18.99 9.43
C GLN A 1073 29.02 18.35 8.03
N GLU A 1074 29.93 18.71 7.12
CA GLU A 1074 30.00 18.20 5.76
C GLU A 1074 30.42 16.71 5.73
N PHE A 1075 31.36 16.31 6.59
CA PHE A 1075 31.80 14.91 6.70
C PHE A 1075 30.67 13.99 7.18
N ILE A 1076 29.94 14.39 8.23
CA ILE A 1076 28.90 13.56 8.86
C ILE A 1076 27.51 13.68 8.20
N THR A 1077 27.41 14.38 7.06
CA THR A 1077 26.20 14.47 6.25
C THR A 1077 26.38 13.90 4.85
N ASN A 1078 25.25 13.43 4.27
CA ASN A 1078 25.08 13.33 2.83
C ASN A 1078 24.41 14.61 2.32
N HIS A 1079 24.93 15.18 1.23
CA HIS A 1079 24.66 16.53 0.77
C HIS A 1079 24.45 16.63 -0.75
#